data_AF-A0A844F682-F1
#
_entry.id   AF-A0A844F682-F1
#
_cell.length_a   1.000
_cell.length_b   1.000
_cell.length_c   1.000
_cell.angle_alpha   90.00
_cell.angle_beta   90.00
_cell.angle_gamma   90.00
#
_symmetry.space_group_name_H-M   'P 1'
#
loop_
_entity.id
_entity.type
_entity.pdbx_description
1 polymer ?
#
loop_
_entity_poly.entity_id
_entity_poly.type
_entity_poly.pdbx_seq_one_letter_code
_entity_poly.pdbx_strand_id
1 'polypeptide(L)'
;MNRETLSLPMVALRGLSILPEMVRHFDVSRPKSIQAIEEAMLGDQKIFLTAQKDVETESPGVTDVYQTGCVAAIRQVVKLPKKMLRVLISGESRACINVMEFEEPYMRANITVIPDTDTSIEDTGAEKNPMNLDAMIRGMKDIFKEYLLKDPKLSKELAVQIENINELKKLVDVIAANMPFSYTDAQQLLEEPDLMRRYELLAYKLVSEIQILNVKEELQKKVKERVDKNQREYILREEMKLIREELGDDNTLSDAEEFQHEADALKAPKEVKEKLGKEIKRFKNSMNSPAEVGVIRTYIETMLEMPWDKVCRDHKDIAYAKKVLDEDHYGLEKVKERVLEFLAVRALTKKGDSPILCLVGPPGTGKTSIAKSLARALKKPYVRISLGGVRDEAEIRGHRKTYVGAMPGRIASALKQAGVKNPLMLLDEIDKVSNDYKGDTFSALLEVLDSEQNSKFRDHYLEVPMDLSEVLFVTTANTLQTIPRPLLDRMEVIEVSSYTENEKMHIAIEHLIPKQLERHGLAPDQLTISRNALWKMARNYTKEAGVRQLERKIGDICRKAAREILETKKKAVHVTERNLHLYLGKELYIYQMANKADEIGIVRGLAWTSVGGDTLQIEVNVMPGEGEILLTGQLGDVMKESARTGISYIRSVSREHKIEENFFKEHDVHIHIPEGAVPKDGPSAGITMATAMMSAITGRKVRADVAMTGEITLRGRVLPIGGLKEKLLAAKNAGIRTVIVPQENEPDVEEISSEITRGLEIIPVSHMDDVLKIALAE
;
A
#
# COMPACT_ATOMS: atom_id res chain seq x y z
N MET A 1 8.96 8.53 46.66
CA MET A 1 7.77 9.28 46.23
C MET A 1 6.54 8.44 46.52
N ASN A 2 5.63 8.93 47.36
CA ASN A 2 4.36 8.24 47.65
C ASN A 2 3.49 8.27 46.39
N ARG A 3 3.18 7.11 45.82
CA ARG A 3 2.21 6.97 44.74
C ARG A 3 0.82 7.13 45.36
N GLU A 4 0.14 8.25 45.08
CA GLU A 4 -1.22 8.48 45.55
C GLU A 4 -2.19 7.67 44.68
N THR A 5 -2.98 6.82 45.33
CA THR A 5 -3.97 5.96 44.68
C THR A 5 -5.36 6.51 44.98
N LEU A 6 -6.14 6.78 43.94
CA LEU A 6 -7.48 7.38 44.00
C LEU A 6 -8.48 6.45 43.33
N SER A 7 -9.74 6.44 43.80
CA SER A 7 -10.84 5.73 43.14
C SER A 7 -11.84 6.75 42.61
N LEU A 8 -11.87 6.95 41.29
CA LEU A 8 -12.66 8.00 40.62
C LEU A 8 -13.63 7.44 39.57
N PRO A 9 -14.78 8.10 39.36
CA PRO A 9 -15.62 7.85 38.19
C PRO A 9 -14.83 8.10 36.89
N MET A 10 -15.06 7.26 35.89
CA MET A 10 -14.30 7.23 34.65
C MET A 10 -15.18 7.43 33.42
N VAL A 11 -14.68 8.19 32.45
CA VAL A 11 -15.32 8.34 31.13
C VAL A 11 -14.32 8.06 30.01
N ALA A 12 -14.71 7.15 29.11
CA ALA A 12 -13.99 6.88 27.88
C ALA A 12 -14.44 7.85 26.77
N LEU A 13 -13.50 8.69 26.29
CA LEU A 13 -13.72 9.72 25.30
C LEU A 13 -13.45 9.21 23.87
N ARG A 14 -14.37 9.53 22.94
CA ARG A 14 -14.25 9.17 21.52
C ARG A 14 -13.34 10.15 20.78
N GLY A 15 -12.20 9.68 20.29
CA GLY A 15 -11.31 10.48 19.43
C GLY A 15 -10.74 11.74 20.10
N LEU A 16 -10.62 11.73 21.44
CA LEU A 16 -10.17 12.88 22.22
C LEU A 16 -9.36 12.41 23.43
N SER A 17 -8.11 12.85 23.52
CA SER A 17 -7.28 12.73 24.72
C SER A 17 -7.17 14.09 25.40
N ILE A 18 -7.32 14.10 26.73
CA ILE A 18 -7.22 15.30 27.56
C ILE A 18 -5.84 15.34 28.19
N LEU A 19 -5.20 16.50 28.13
CA LEU A 19 -3.89 16.77 28.71
C LEU A 19 -4.02 17.58 30.01
N PRO A 20 -3.01 17.55 30.90
CA PRO A 20 -2.91 18.52 32.00
C PRO A 20 -2.98 19.96 31.48
N GLU A 21 -3.55 20.88 32.27
CA GLU A 21 -3.78 22.29 31.91
C GLU A 21 -4.76 22.51 30.73
N MET A 22 -5.27 21.45 30.11
CA MET A 22 -6.23 21.55 29.01
C MET A 22 -7.63 21.89 29.53
N VAL A 23 -8.19 22.98 29.00
CA VAL A 23 -9.58 23.38 29.24
C VAL A 23 -10.38 23.16 27.97
N ARG A 24 -11.30 22.19 27.99
CA ARG A 24 -12.06 21.83 26.78
C ARG A 24 -13.50 21.43 27.12
N HIS A 25 -14.40 21.72 26.19
CA HIS A 25 -15.74 21.14 26.20
C HIS A 25 -15.75 19.79 25.48
N PHE A 26 -16.47 18.82 26.04
CA PHE A 26 -16.84 17.60 25.32
C PHE A 26 -18.31 17.26 25.55
N ASP A 27 -18.90 16.60 24.55
CA ASP A 27 -20.32 16.23 24.55
C ASP A 27 -20.46 14.74 24.87
N VAL A 28 -21.40 14.41 25.76
CA VAL A 28 -21.66 13.06 26.24
C VAL A 28 -23.13 12.70 26.04
N SER A 29 -23.37 11.53 25.44
CA SER A 29 -24.70 10.98 25.18
C SER A 29 -24.92 9.59 25.77
N ARG A 30 -23.85 8.86 26.12
CA ARG A 30 -23.93 7.49 26.65
C ARG A 30 -24.50 7.49 28.08
N PRO A 31 -25.51 6.66 28.41
CA PRO A 31 -26.08 6.57 29.76
C PRO A 31 -25.03 6.32 30.86
N LYS A 32 -24.10 5.36 30.64
CA LYS A 32 -23.01 5.05 31.59
C LYS A 32 -22.10 6.26 31.87
N SER A 33 -21.80 7.05 30.83
CA SER A 33 -20.93 8.23 30.94
C SER A 33 -21.65 9.42 31.58
N ILE A 34 -22.95 9.60 31.30
CA ILE A 34 -23.79 10.61 31.97
C ILE A 34 -23.83 10.31 33.47
N GLN A 35 -24.05 9.05 33.85
CA GLN A 35 -24.09 8.64 35.24
C GLN A 35 -22.73 8.80 35.95
N ALA A 36 -21.61 8.50 35.28
CA ALA A 36 -20.27 8.76 35.81
C ALA A 36 -20.04 10.25 36.12
N ILE A 37 -20.55 11.16 35.28
CA ILE A 37 -20.47 12.60 35.50
C ILE A 37 -21.36 13.04 36.67
N GLU A 38 -22.58 12.52 36.77
CA GLU A 38 -23.48 12.83 37.88
C GLU A 38 -22.88 12.38 39.23
N GLU A 39 -22.25 11.22 39.28
CA GLU A 39 -21.54 10.71 40.47
C GLU A 39 -20.29 11.54 40.80
N ALA A 40 -19.51 11.94 39.79
CA ALA A 40 -18.36 12.84 40.00
C ALA A 40 -18.81 14.21 40.56
N MET A 41 -19.97 14.72 40.13
CA MET A 41 -20.55 15.97 40.62
C MET A 41 -21.09 15.88 42.06
N LEU A 42 -21.47 14.68 42.53
CA LEU A 42 -21.87 14.43 43.92
C LEU A 42 -20.66 14.30 44.87
N GLY A 43 -19.50 13.91 44.35
CA GLY A 43 -18.24 13.83 45.08
C GLY A 43 -17.37 15.08 44.94
N ASP A 44 -16.06 14.90 44.75
CA ASP A 44 -15.06 15.98 44.71
C ASP A 44 -14.96 16.71 43.36
N GLN A 45 -15.96 16.57 42.47
CA GLN A 45 -15.96 17.13 41.10
C GLN A 45 -14.78 16.66 40.23
N LYS A 46 -14.09 15.59 40.64
CA LYS A 46 -12.98 14.98 39.91
C LYS A 46 -13.47 13.78 39.12
N ILE A 47 -13.01 13.70 37.87
CA ILE A 47 -13.33 12.61 36.95
C ILE A 47 -12.05 12.15 36.25
N PHE A 48 -11.95 10.85 36.00
CA PHE A 48 -10.85 10.30 35.22
C PHE A 48 -11.26 10.15 33.75
N LEU A 49 -10.49 10.77 32.86
CA LEU A 49 -10.76 10.77 31.42
C LEU A 49 -9.67 9.98 30.71
N THR A 50 -10.07 9.00 29.90
CA THR A 50 -9.18 8.25 29.02
C THR A 50 -9.73 8.20 27.60
N ALA A 51 -8.86 8.10 26.60
CA ALA A 51 -9.28 7.89 25.23
C ALA A 51 -9.56 6.40 24.98
N GLN A 52 -10.46 6.12 24.03
CA GLN A 52 -10.64 4.77 23.48
C GLN A 52 -9.67 4.54 22.31
N LYS A 53 -9.16 3.30 22.18
CA LYS A 53 -8.24 2.89 21.12
C LYS A 53 -8.92 2.87 19.75
N ASP A 54 -10.14 2.34 19.71
CA ASP A 54 -11.01 2.36 18.54
C ASP A 54 -12.17 3.34 18.76
N VAL A 55 -12.40 4.22 17.79
CA VAL A 55 -13.44 5.26 17.85
C VAL A 55 -14.83 4.66 17.57
N GLU A 56 -14.90 3.53 16.87
CA GLU A 56 -16.14 2.88 16.45
C GLU A 56 -16.78 2.01 17.55
N THR A 57 -16.04 1.68 18.62
CA THR A 57 -16.56 0.85 19.72
C THR A 57 -17.63 1.59 20.54
N GLU A 58 -18.87 1.09 20.54
CA GLU A 58 -19.98 1.74 21.23
C GLU A 58 -19.92 1.65 22.76
N SER A 59 -19.47 0.52 23.32
CA SER A 59 -19.31 0.29 24.77
C SER A 59 -17.90 -0.22 25.04
N PRO A 60 -16.92 0.68 25.28
CA PRO A 60 -15.53 0.28 25.44
C PRO A 60 -15.33 -0.46 26.76
N GLY A 61 -14.70 -1.64 26.73
CA GLY A 61 -14.26 -2.36 27.93
C GLY A 61 -12.84 -1.94 28.36
N VAL A 62 -12.29 -2.62 29.38
CA VAL A 62 -10.93 -2.38 29.92
C VAL A 62 -9.84 -2.50 28.84
N THR A 63 -9.99 -3.39 27.86
CA THR A 63 -9.01 -3.59 26.78
C THR A 63 -9.03 -2.50 25.71
N ASP A 64 -10.16 -1.78 25.61
CA ASP A 64 -10.48 -0.87 24.51
C ASP A 64 -10.12 0.58 24.83
N VAL A 65 -9.65 0.85 26.05
CA VAL A 65 -9.21 2.16 26.53
C VAL A 65 -7.68 2.20 26.69
N TYR A 66 -7.11 3.39 26.63
CA TYR A 66 -5.72 3.59 27.02
C TYR A 66 -5.59 3.49 28.54
N GLN A 67 -4.50 2.85 29.00
CA GLN A 67 -4.24 2.68 30.44
C GLN A 67 -3.89 4.00 31.12
N THR A 68 -3.23 4.92 30.41
CA THR A 68 -2.90 6.26 30.90
C THR A 68 -3.94 7.27 30.45
N GLY A 69 -4.45 8.05 31.40
CA GLY A 69 -5.42 9.11 31.19
C GLY A 69 -5.10 10.34 32.03
N CYS A 70 -6.06 11.26 32.09
CA CYS A 70 -5.94 12.50 32.84
C CYS A 70 -7.06 12.61 33.89
N VAL A 71 -6.68 12.94 35.12
CA VAL A 71 -7.61 13.39 36.16
C VAL A 71 -7.98 14.82 35.84
N ALA A 72 -9.28 15.08 35.69
CA ALA A 72 -9.80 16.39 35.36
C ALA A 72 -10.86 16.83 36.37
N ALA A 73 -10.90 18.13 36.64
CA ALA A 73 -11.97 18.76 37.42
C ALA A 73 -13.09 19.22 36.49
N ILE A 74 -14.33 18.90 36.85
CA ILE A 74 -15.53 19.36 36.15
C ILE A 74 -15.80 20.80 36.56
N ARG A 75 -15.67 21.74 35.62
CA ARG A 75 -15.91 23.17 35.86
C ARG A 75 -17.37 23.55 35.65
N GLN A 76 -18.01 22.97 34.64
CA GLN A 76 -19.39 23.31 34.28
C GLN A 76 -20.06 22.16 33.52
N VAL A 77 -21.35 21.93 33.77
CA VAL A 77 -22.18 20.97 33.02
C VAL A 77 -23.38 21.71 32.47
N VAL A 78 -23.60 21.62 31.15
CA VAL A 78 -24.73 22.23 30.44
C VAL A 78 -25.57 21.13 29.81
N LYS A 79 -26.87 21.11 30.11
CA LYS A 79 -27.81 20.15 29.50
C LYS A 79 -28.23 20.66 28.12
N LEU A 80 -27.98 19.88 27.07
CA LEU A 80 -28.37 20.17 25.69
C LEU A 80 -29.68 19.43 25.32
N PRO A 81 -30.41 19.89 24.28
CA PRO A 81 -31.56 19.15 23.72
C PRO A 81 -31.16 17.72 23.30
N LYS A 82 -32.09 16.75 23.36
CA LYS A 82 -31.90 15.30 23.08
C LYS A 82 -31.10 14.49 24.12
N LYS A 83 -31.19 14.83 25.41
CA LYS A 83 -30.53 14.10 26.53
C LYS A 83 -28.99 14.04 26.42
N MET A 84 -28.36 15.04 25.81
CA MET A 84 -26.90 15.16 25.81
C MET A 84 -26.42 16.15 26.88
N LEU A 85 -25.26 15.87 27.48
CA LEU A 85 -24.58 16.78 28.39
C LEU A 85 -23.33 17.33 27.72
N ARG A 86 -23.14 18.65 27.76
CA ARG A 86 -21.88 19.31 27.43
C ARG A 86 -21.14 19.62 28.72
N VAL A 87 -19.95 19.05 28.89
CA VAL A 87 -19.14 19.21 30.10
C VAL A 87 -17.91 20.04 29.78
N LEU A 88 -17.66 21.08 30.56
CA LEU A 88 -16.40 21.82 30.60
C LEU A 88 -15.50 21.22 31.67
N ILE A 89 -14.31 20.80 31.27
CA ILE A 89 -13.32 20.21 32.17
C ILE A 89 -12.00 20.97 32.12
N SER A 90 -11.23 20.80 33.19
CA SER A 90 -9.86 21.29 33.36
C SER A 90 -8.98 20.10 33.73
N GLY A 91 -8.05 19.69 32.87
CA GLY A 91 -7.08 18.63 33.19
C GLY A 91 -6.14 19.06 34.31
N GLU A 92 -5.95 18.21 35.33
CA GLU A 92 -5.10 18.52 36.49
C GLU A 92 -3.81 17.70 36.49
N SER A 93 -3.93 16.37 36.40
CA SER A 93 -2.78 15.47 36.54
C SER A 93 -2.94 14.20 35.71
N ARG A 94 -1.82 13.53 35.47
CA ARG A 94 -1.76 12.28 34.70
C ARG A 94 -1.90 11.11 35.65
N ALA A 95 -2.68 10.11 35.26
CA ALA A 95 -2.87 8.92 36.08
C ALA A 95 -2.97 7.66 35.23
N CYS A 96 -2.53 6.54 35.81
CA CYS A 96 -2.63 5.22 35.20
C CYS A 96 -3.74 4.42 35.88
N ILE A 97 -4.51 3.67 35.10
CA ILE A 97 -5.49 2.71 35.62
C ILE A 97 -4.73 1.51 36.20
N ASN A 98 -4.94 1.21 37.48
CA ASN A 98 -4.46 -0.03 38.09
C ASN A 98 -5.45 -1.16 37.83
N VAL A 99 -6.72 -0.93 38.20
CA VAL A 99 -7.81 -1.90 38.13
C VAL A 99 -9.12 -1.14 37.87
N MET A 100 -9.99 -1.69 37.03
CA MET A 100 -11.37 -1.22 36.90
C MET A 100 -12.23 -1.89 37.98
N GLU A 101 -12.83 -1.11 38.86
CA GLU A 101 -13.58 -1.63 40.03
C GLU A 101 -14.92 -2.21 39.61
N PHE A 102 -15.67 -1.50 38.76
CA PHE A 102 -16.91 -1.97 38.13
C PHE A 102 -17.25 -1.12 36.90
N GLU A 103 -18.05 -1.71 36.00
CA GLU A 103 -18.52 -1.08 34.74
C GLU A 103 -20.00 -0.69 34.75
N GLU A 104 -20.77 -1.21 35.72
CA GLU A 104 -22.19 -0.94 35.89
C GLU A 104 -22.49 -0.51 37.33
N PRO A 105 -23.30 0.54 37.53
CA PRO A 105 -24.09 1.27 36.53
C PRO A 105 -23.31 2.35 35.74
N TYR A 106 -22.08 2.66 36.17
CA TYR A 106 -21.11 3.51 35.47
C TYR A 106 -19.69 2.94 35.64
N MET A 107 -18.71 3.45 34.89
CA MET A 107 -17.32 3.00 35.02
C MET A 107 -16.62 3.68 36.19
N ARG A 108 -16.01 2.89 37.08
CA ARG A 108 -15.17 3.38 38.17
C ARG A 108 -13.81 2.70 38.12
N ALA A 109 -12.74 3.49 38.21
CA ALA A 109 -11.37 2.99 38.11
C ALA A 109 -10.55 3.38 39.35
N ASN A 110 -9.77 2.41 39.82
CA ASN A 110 -8.69 2.65 40.77
C ASN A 110 -7.47 3.10 39.98
N ILE A 111 -7.04 4.34 40.21
CA ILE A 111 -5.97 5.01 39.46
C ILE A 111 -4.82 5.38 40.38
N THR A 112 -3.61 5.35 39.85
CA THR A 112 -2.43 5.93 40.52
C THR A 112 -1.99 7.16 39.76
N VAL A 113 -1.90 8.30 40.45
CA VAL A 113 -1.33 9.53 39.88
C VAL A 113 0.13 9.25 39.56
N ILE A 114 0.52 9.48 38.30
CA ILE A 114 1.88 9.27 37.84
C ILE A 114 2.69 10.49 38.29
N PRO A 115 3.61 10.36 39.26
CA PRO A 115 4.55 11.44 39.53
C PRO A 115 5.45 11.59 38.30
N ASP A 116 5.70 12.83 37.87
CA ASP A 116 6.76 13.05 36.89
C ASP A 116 8.05 12.49 37.50
N THR A 117 8.69 11.55 36.81
CA THR A 117 10.05 11.17 37.14
C THR A 117 10.92 12.35 36.74
N ASP A 118 11.20 13.22 37.71
CA ASP A 118 12.37 14.08 37.66
C ASP A 118 13.56 13.13 37.74
N THR A 119 13.97 12.58 36.60
CA THR A 119 15.24 11.90 36.48
C THR A 119 16.26 12.92 36.96
N SER A 120 16.79 12.65 38.14
CA SER A 120 17.60 13.54 38.93
C SER A 120 18.63 14.24 38.05
N ILE A 121 18.56 15.56 38.10
CA ILE A 121 19.63 16.51 37.81
C ILE A 121 20.93 16.14 38.58
N GLU A 122 20.85 15.18 39.53
CA GLU A 122 21.94 14.69 40.37
C GLU A 122 22.85 13.60 39.72
N ASP A 123 22.46 12.89 38.64
CA ASP A 123 23.25 11.73 38.14
C ASP A 123 23.92 11.91 36.76
N THR A 124 23.66 13.03 36.10
CA THR A 124 24.61 13.62 35.14
C THR A 124 25.07 14.92 35.79
N GLY A 125 26.33 15.33 35.64
CA GLY A 125 26.89 16.54 36.29
C GLY A 125 26.27 17.89 35.85
N ALA A 126 24.94 17.97 35.78
CA ALA A 126 24.09 19.04 35.32
C ALA A 126 23.55 19.92 36.46
N GLU A 127 23.86 19.62 37.72
CA GLU A 127 23.72 20.58 38.84
C GLU A 127 24.60 21.85 38.70
N LYS A 128 25.42 21.97 37.65
CA LYS A 128 26.28 23.14 37.41
C LYS A 128 25.89 24.07 36.25
N ASN A 129 24.83 23.81 35.49
CA ASN A 129 24.49 24.68 34.34
C ASN A 129 23.01 25.13 34.30
N PRO A 130 22.62 26.16 35.08
CA PRO A 130 21.36 26.88 34.88
C PRO A 130 21.16 27.39 33.44
N MET A 131 22.25 27.51 32.67
CA MET A 131 22.21 27.84 31.24
C MET A 131 21.43 26.86 30.36
N ASN A 132 21.30 25.57 30.72
CA ASN A 132 20.67 24.57 29.84
C ASN A 132 19.13 24.58 29.93
N LEU A 133 18.58 24.68 31.14
CA LEU A 133 17.12 24.79 31.36
C LEU A 133 16.57 26.11 30.81
N ASP A 134 17.27 27.23 31.05
CA ASP A 134 16.90 28.54 30.49
C ASP A 134 17.00 28.57 28.95
N ALA A 135 17.92 27.79 28.36
CA ALA A 135 18.00 27.63 26.91
C ALA A 135 16.82 26.82 26.37
N MET A 136 16.41 25.76 27.06
CA MET A 136 15.25 24.93 26.68
C MET A 136 13.93 25.70 26.76
N ILE A 137 13.72 26.48 27.82
CA ILE A 137 12.56 27.36 27.99
C ILE A 137 12.51 28.37 26.84
N ARG A 138 13.64 29.01 26.53
CA ARG A 138 13.74 29.96 25.39
C ARG A 138 13.46 29.26 24.07
N GLY A 139 14.09 28.11 23.80
CA GLY A 139 13.91 27.37 22.56
C GLY A 139 12.45 26.95 22.32
N MET A 140 11.75 26.48 23.36
CA MET A 140 10.34 26.11 23.22
C MET A 140 9.44 27.33 23.01
N LYS A 141 9.71 28.46 23.69
CA LYS A 141 9.02 29.74 23.44
C LYS A 141 9.25 30.22 22.01
N ASP A 142 10.46 30.09 21.47
CA ASP A 142 10.80 30.54 20.12
C ASP A 142 10.11 29.67 19.05
N ILE A 143 10.12 28.35 19.20
CA ILE A 143 9.38 27.43 18.31
C ILE A 143 7.88 27.75 18.33
N PHE A 144 7.32 27.98 19.53
CA PHE A 144 5.90 28.32 19.64
C PHE A 144 5.56 29.69 19.04
N LYS A 145 6.45 30.68 19.18
CA LYS A 145 6.31 31.99 18.52
C LYS A 145 6.32 31.87 17.00
N GLU A 146 7.18 31.02 16.44
CA GLU A 146 7.20 30.75 15.00
C GLU A 146 5.87 30.14 14.53
N TYR A 147 5.32 29.20 15.31
CA TYR A 147 4.00 28.62 15.03
C TYR A 147 2.87 29.68 15.04
N LEU A 148 2.85 30.56 16.05
CA LEU A 148 1.83 31.62 16.15
C LEU A 148 1.86 32.63 14.99
N LEU A 149 3.03 32.90 14.42
CA LEU A 149 3.14 33.76 13.23
C LEU A 149 2.44 33.16 12.01
N LYS A 150 2.32 31.83 11.94
CA LYS A 150 1.74 31.09 10.83
C LYS A 150 0.25 30.80 11.01
N ASP A 151 -0.25 30.68 12.25
CA ASP A 151 -1.67 30.52 12.55
C ASP A 151 -2.24 31.65 13.41
N PRO A 152 -2.77 32.73 12.80
CA PRO A 152 -3.28 33.90 13.51
C PRO A 152 -4.62 33.64 14.26
N LYS A 153 -5.15 32.41 14.25
CA LYS A 153 -6.38 32.05 14.98
C LYS A 153 -6.16 31.89 16.49
N LEU A 154 -4.94 31.68 16.94
CA LEU A 154 -4.61 31.64 18.37
C LEU A 154 -4.55 33.06 18.95
N SER A 155 -5.13 33.24 20.14
CA SER A 155 -5.29 34.56 20.75
C SER A 155 -3.95 35.16 21.15
N LYS A 156 -3.80 36.48 20.98
CA LYS A 156 -2.65 37.24 21.52
C LYS A 156 -2.50 37.08 23.04
N GLU A 157 -3.60 36.77 23.72
CA GLU A 157 -3.64 36.50 25.17
C GLU A 157 -2.85 35.24 25.55
N LEU A 158 -2.94 34.16 24.74
CA LEU A 158 -2.18 32.94 24.99
C LEU A 158 -0.66 33.15 24.83
N ALA A 159 -0.27 33.97 23.85
CA ALA A 159 1.13 34.32 23.64
C ALA A 159 1.74 35.02 24.86
N VAL A 160 0.99 35.97 25.46
CA VAL A 160 1.40 36.67 26.69
C VAL A 160 1.44 35.71 27.88
N GLN A 161 0.49 34.78 27.99
CA GLN A 161 0.48 33.77 29.05
C GLN A 161 1.73 32.89 29.01
N ILE A 162 2.08 32.37 27.83
CA ILE A 162 3.24 31.49 27.63
C ILE A 162 4.56 32.24 27.86
N GLU A 163 4.63 33.52 27.49
CA GLU A 163 5.82 34.33 27.71
C GLU A 163 6.16 34.52 29.20
N ASN A 164 5.14 34.56 30.07
CA ASN A 164 5.28 34.70 31.51
C ASN A 164 5.57 33.38 32.27
N ILE A 165 5.56 32.22 31.61
CA ILE A 165 5.86 30.93 32.25
C ILE A 165 7.38 30.72 32.30
N ASN A 166 7.93 30.56 33.50
CA ASN A 166 9.37 30.36 33.75
C ASN A 166 9.71 28.94 34.24
N GLU A 167 8.73 28.05 34.26
CA GLU A 167 8.89 26.64 34.66
C GLU A 167 8.73 25.75 33.43
N LEU A 168 9.74 24.94 33.12
CA LEU A 168 9.77 24.11 31.90
C LEU A 168 8.60 23.13 31.83
N LYS A 169 8.27 22.48 32.94
CA LYS A 169 7.15 21.53 33.03
C LYS A 169 5.83 22.20 32.67
N LYS A 170 5.51 23.29 33.37
CA LYS A 170 4.29 24.07 33.11
C LYS A 170 4.25 24.60 31.68
N LEU A 171 5.40 25.00 31.12
CA LEU A 171 5.49 25.48 29.75
C LEU A 171 5.13 24.37 28.74
N VAL A 172 5.69 23.17 28.92
CA VAL A 172 5.42 22.01 28.06
C VAL A 172 3.95 21.62 28.11
N ASP A 173 3.36 21.53 29.31
CA ASP A 173 1.96 21.13 29.48
C ASP A 173 1.00 22.18 28.89
N VAL A 174 1.23 23.48 29.14
CA VAL A 174 0.39 24.56 28.59
C VAL A 174 0.50 24.63 27.07
N ILE A 175 1.69 24.49 26.48
CA ILE A 175 1.83 24.47 25.03
C ILE A 175 1.12 23.25 24.45
N ALA A 176 1.38 22.06 24.98
CA ALA A 176 0.75 20.83 24.50
C ALA A 176 -0.79 20.89 24.56
N ALA A 177 -1.35 21.46 25.62
CA ALA A 177 -2.79 21.62 25.81
C ALA A 177 -3.47 22.56 24.80
N ASN A 178 -2.74 23.50 24.22
CA ASN A 178 -3.28 24.51 23.30
C ASN A 178 -2.98 24.22 21.83
N MET A 179 -2.26 23.14 21.53
CA MET A 179 -1.96 22.74 20.16
C MET A 179 -3.06 21.82 19.58
N PRO A 180 -3.37 21.95 18.28
CA PRO A 180 -4.40 21.14 17.61
C PRO A 180 -3.90 19.75 17.23
N PHE A 181 -3.30 19.00 18.17
CA PHE A 181 -2.79 17.66 17.91
C PHE A 181 -3.90 16.65 17.63
N SER A 182 -3.57 15.62 16.85
CA SER A 182 -4.40 14.42 16.75
C SER A 182 -4.52 13.75 18.12
N TYR A 183 -5.60 12.99 18.38
CA TYR A 183 -5.76 12.32 19.67
C TYR A 183 -4.64 11.31 19.95
N THR A 184 -4.09 10.66 18.93
CA THR A 184 -2.95 9.75 19.05
C THR A 184 -1.67 10.47 19.46
N ASP A 185 -1.44 11.67 18.92
CA ASP A 185 -0.27 12.47 19.28
C ASP A 185 -0.37 13.04 20.69
N ALA A 186 -1.57 13.50 21.08
CA ALA A 186 -1.85 13.93 22.44
C ALA A 186 -1.70 12.75 23.43
N GLN A 187 -2.16 11.54 23.06
CA GLN A 187 -2.00 10.34 23.89
C GLN A 187 -0.52 9.98 24.11
N GLN A 188 0.33 10.07 23.08
CA GLN A 188 1.77 9.85 23.22
C GLN A 188 2.42 10.85 24.19
N LEU A 189 2.04 12.13 24.12
CA LEU A 189 2.52 13.16 25.06
C LEU A 189 2.05 12.90 26.48
N LEU A 190 0.83 12.39 26.65
CA LEU A 190 0.27 12.03 27.95
C LEU A 190 0.99 10.84 28.59
N GLU A 191 1.34 9.84 27.79
CA GLU A 191 1.98 8.59 28.22
C GLU A 191 3.46 8.74 28.60
N GLU A 192 4.19 9.73 28.06
CA GLU A 192 5.62 9.89 28.31
C GLU A 192 5.90 10.44 29.73
N PRO A 193 6.43 9.63 30.67
CA PRO A 193 6.62 10.06 32.06
C PRO A 193 7.82 11.01 32.23
N ASP A 194 8.84 10.90 31.39
CA ASP A 194 10.08 11.68 31.45
C ASP A 194 9.89 13.08 30.83
N LEU A 195 10.22 14.13 31.59
CA LEU A 195 10.03 15.52 31.16
C LEU A 195 10.91 15.90 29.96
N MET A 196 12.14 15.39 29.90
CA MET A 196 13.09 15.70 28.82
C MET A 196 12.63 15.06 27.50
N ARG A 197 12.22 13.79 27.55
CA ARG A 197 11.65 13.11 26.38
C ARG A 197 10.34 13.75 25.94
N ARG A 198 9.50 14.17 26.88
CA ARG A 198 8.26 14.90 26.56
C ARG A 198 8.55 16.25 25.90
N TYR A 199 9.56 16.98 26.36
CA TYR A 199 10.02 18.21 25.72
C TYR A 199 10.47 17.97 24.27
N GLU A 200 11.34 16.97 24.05
CA GLU A 200 11.82 16.63 22.70
C GLU A 200 10.69 16.19 21.78
N LEU A 201 9.76 15.38 22.29
CA LEU A 201 8.59 14.92 21.57
C LEU A 201 7.67 16.09 21.18
N LEU A 202 7.42 17.01 22.12
CA LEU A 202 6.62 18.22 21.85
C LEU A 202 7.31 19.12 20.81
N ALA A 203 8.61 19.37 20.95
CA ALA A 203 9.37 20.18 20.01
C ALA A 203 9.33 19.58 18.60
N TYR A 204 9.53 18.26 18.47
CA TYR A 204 9.43 17.55 17.20
C TYR A 204 8.03 17.71 16.57
N LYS A 205 6.97 17.49 17.35
CA LYS A 205 5.59 17.63 16.86
C LYS A 205 5.27 19.07 16.43
N LEU A 206 5.73 20.07 17.18
CA LEU A 206 5.58 21.50 16.83
C LEU A 206 6.27 21.84 15.50
N VAL A 207 7.52 21.40 15.32
CA VAL A 207 8.27 21.64 14.08
C VAL A 207 7.59 20.97 12.89
N SER A 208 7.07 19.75 13.06
CA SER A 208 6.28 19.06 12.03
C SER A 208 5.03 19.85 11.65
N GLU A 209 4.29 20.40 12.62
CA GLU A 209 3.12 21.24 12.34
C GLU A 209 3.49 22.53 11.60
N ILE A 210 4.58 23.19 11.97
CA ILE A 210 5.09 24.37 11.25
C ILE A 210 5.40 24.01 9.78
N GLN A 211 6.01 22.85 9.52
CA GLN A 211 6.28 22.39 8.16
C GLN A 211 4.99 22.15 7.36
N ILE A 212 3.97 21.55 7.97
CA ILE A 212 2.67 21.35 7.34
C ILE A 212 2.03 22.70 6.98
N LEU A 213 2.09 23.69 7.88
CA LEU A 213 1.62 25.04 7.61
C LEU A 213 2.39 25.71 6.46
N ASN A 214 3.71 25.55 6.40
CA ASN A 214 4.54 26.08 5.30
C ASN A 214 4.16 25.44 3.95
N VAL A 215 3.95 24.13 3.90
CA VAL A 215 3.50 23.44 2.68
C VAL A 215 2.11 23.95 2.27
N LYS A 216 1.21 24.14 3.24
CA LYS A 216 -0.13 24.68 2.98
C LYS A 216 -0.08 26.11 2.45
N GLU A 217 0.79 26.96 2.98
CA GLU A 217 1.04 28.32 2.50
C GLU A 217 1.64 28.31 1.08
N GLU A 218 2.62 27.43 0.81
CA GLU A 218 3.20 27.26 -0.53
C GLU A 218 2.15 26.78 -1.55
N LEU A 219 1.29 25.84 -1.16
CA LEU A 219 0.17 25.39 -1.97
C LEU A 219 -0.83 26.51 -2.21
N GLN A 220 -1.21 27.27 -1.19
CA GLN A 220 -2.08 28.44 -1.34
C GLN A 220 -1.45 29.49 -2.25
N LYS A 221 -0.14 29.72 -2.15
CA LYS A 221 0.59 30.63 -3.03
C LYS A 221 0.61 30.12 -4.47
N LYS A 222 0.88 28.84 -4.70
CA LYS A 222 0.83 28.21 -6.05
C LYS A 222 -0.58 28.22 -6.64
N VAL A 223 -1.60 27.98 -5.83
CA VAL A 223 -3.01 28.09 -6.22
C VAL A 223 -3.33 29.55 -6.55
N LYS A 224 -2.92 30.49 -5.71
CA LYS A 224 -3.11 31.93 -5.94
C LYS A 224 -2.35 32.42 -7.16
N GLU A 225 -1.13 31.96 -7.43
CA GLU A 225 -0.38 32.27 -8.66
C GLU A 225 -1.05 31.70 -9.92
N ARG A 226 -1.69 30.52 -9.83
CA ARG A 226 -2.52 29.97 -10.91
C ARG A 226 -3.81 30.78 -11.10
N VAL A 227 -4.46 31.17 -10.01
CA VAL A 227 -5.66 32.00 -10.04
C VAL A 227 -5.32 33.40 -10.57
N ASP A 228 -4.21 33.99 -10.16
CA ASP A 228 -3.71 35.29 -10.60
C ASP A 228 -3.26 35.22 -12.07
N LYS A 229 -2.70 34.10 -12.56
CA LYS A 229 -2.47 33.89 -14.00
C LYS A 229 -3.77 33.87 -14.80
N ASN A 230 -4.78 33.15 -14.31
CA ASN A 230 -6.09 33.12 -14.96
C ASN A 230 -6.81 34.48 -14.86
N GLN A 231 -6.66 35.21 -13.75
CA GLN A 231 -7.15 36.58 -13.58
C GLN A 231 -6.39 37.55 -14.48
N ARG A 232 -5.09 37.36 -14.68
CA ARG A 232 -4.28 38.18 -15.58
C ARG A 232 -4.61 37.89 -17.04
N GLU A 233 -4.88 36.65 -17.41
CA GLU A 233 -5.48 36.32 -18.72
C GLU A 233 -6.88 36.91 -18.87
N TYR A 234 -7.70 36.90 -17.82
CA TYR A 234 -9.02 37.54 -17.81
C TYR A 234 -8.93 39.07 -17.97
N ILE A 235 -8.03 39.73 -17.23
CA ILE A 235 -7.78 41.18 -17.31
C ILE A 235 -7.14 41.52 -18.66
N LEU A 236 -6.17 40.76 -19.14
CA LEU A 236 -5.58 40.95 -20.46
C LEU A 236 -6.61 40.72 -21.58
N ARG A 237 -7.58 39.84 -21.39
CA ARG A 237 -8.70 39.65 -22.33
C ARG A 237 -9.72 40.77 -22.25
N GLU A 238 -10.04 41.28 -21.06
CA GLU A 238 -10.89 42.48 -20.87
C GLU A 238 -10.20 43.73 -21.43
N GLU A 239 -8.90 43.92 -21.20
CA GLU A 239 -8.09 44.99 -21.80
C GLU A 239 -8.01 44.82 -23.32
N MET A 240 -7.78 43.60 -23.83
CA MET A 240 -7.83 43.33 -25.27
C MET A 240 -9.22 43.58 -25.86
N LYS A 241 -10.29 43.35 -25.10
CA LYS A 241 -11.68 43.62 -25.50
C LYS A 241 -11.97 45.12 -25.53
N LEU A 242 -11.50 45.86 -24.52
CA LEU A 242 -11.56 47.33 -24.48
C LEU A 242 -10.72 47.97 -25.59
N ILE A 243 -9.52 47.45 -25.85
CA ILE A 243 -8.65 47.88 -26.95
C ILE A 243 -9.29 47.57 -28.31
N ARG A 244 -9.97 46.42 -28.47
CA ARG A 244 -10.72 46.06 -29.68
C ARG A 244 -11.97 46.93 -29.89
N GLU A 245 -12.66 47.30 -28.81
CA GLU A 245 -13.79 48.24 -28.83
C GLU A 245 -13.33 49.67 -29.19
N GLU A 246 -12.18 50.13 -28.69
CA GLU A 246 -11.57 51.43 -29.03
C GLU A 246 -11.00 51.47 -30.47
N LEU A 247 -10.55 50.32 -31.01
CA LEU A 247 -9.98 50.21 -32.36
C LEU A 247 -11.02 50.11 -33.49
N GLY A 248 -12.32 50.03 -33.18
CA GLY A 248 -13.40 50.06 -34.18
C GLY A 248 -13.46 48.85 -35.11
N ASP A 249 -13.02 47.67 -34.65
CA ASP A 249 -13.04 46.43 -35.43
C ASP A 249 -14.39 45.69 -35.22
N ASP A 250 -15.39 46.02 -36.03
CA ASP A 250 -16.76 45.46 -36.00
C ASP A 250 -16.86 43.97 -36.45
N ASN A 251 -15.74 43.25 -36.56
CA ASN A 251 -15.69 41.84 -37.01
C ASN A 251 -15.38 40.85 -35.87
N THR A 252 -16.08 40.98 -34.73
CA THR A 252 -15.93 40.04 -33.61
C THR A 252 -17.20 39.23 -33.43
N LEU A 253 -17.18 37.95 -33.81
CA LEU A 253 -18.21 36.98 -33.40
C LEU A 253 -18.23 36.92 -31.87
N SER A 254 -19.42 36.90 -31.26
CA SER A 254 -19.55 36.66 -29.82
C SER A 254 -18.99 35.27 -29.47
N ASP A 255 -18.41 35.05 -28.28
CA ASP A 255 -18.01 33.71 -27.78
C ASP A 255 -19.14 32.67 -28.00
N ALA A 256 -20.41 33.09 -27.91
CA ALA A 256 -21.57 32.23 -28.16
C ALA A 256 -21.73 31.83 -29.64
N GLU A 257 -21.35 32.70 -30.58
CA GLU A 257 -21.40 32.44 -32.02
C GLU A 257 -20.23 31.57 -32.48
N GLU A 258 -19.06 31.71 -31.86
CA GLU A 258 -17.92 30.80 -32.05
C GLU A 258 -18.28 29.37 -31.58
N PHE A 259 -18.82 29.21 -30.36
CA PHE A 259 -19.29 27.91 -29.88
C PHE A 259 -20.38 27.31 -30.76
N GLN A 260 -21.26 28.14 -31.33
CA GLN A 260 -22.30 27.68 -32.25
C GLN A 260 -21.68 27.15 -33.55
N HIS A 261 -20.72 27.86 -34.11
CA HIS A 261 -20.01 27.44 -35.32
C HIS A 261 -19.23 26.12 -35.09
N GLU A 262 -18.54 25.97 -33.95
CA GLU A 262 -17.85 24.73 -33.59
C GLU A 262 -18.82 23.56 -33.40
N ALA A 263 -19.95 23.78 -32.72
CA ALA A 263 -20.98 22.75 -32.53
C ALA A 263 -21.61 22.29 -33.86
N ASP A 264 -21.77 23.20 -34.82
CA ASP A 264 -22.30 22.88 -36.15
C ASP A 264 -21.28 22.09 -36.99
N ALA A 265 -20.00 22.46 -36.93
CA ALA A 265 -18.90 21.76 -37.58
C ALA A 265 -18.60 20.37 -36.96
N LEU A 266 -18.89 20.19 -35.67
CA LEU A 266 -18.64 18.94 -34.95
C LEU A 266 -19.47 17.78 -35.52
N LYS A 267 -18.83 16.63 -35.76
CA LYS A 267 -19.52 15.39 -36.09
C LYS A 267 -19.88 14.67 -34.80
N ALA A 268 -21.13 14.79 -34.38
CA ALA A 268 -21.66 14.21 -33.16
C ALA A 268 -23.12 13.75 -33.35
N PRO A 269 -23.62 12.83 -32.50
CA PRO A 269 -25.03 12.43 -32.48
C PRO A 269 -25.99 13.62 -32.32
N LYS A 270 -27.22 13.48 -32.83
CA LYS A 270 -28.25 14.53 -32.74
C LYS A 270 -28.50 14.99 -31.29
N GLU A 271 -28.57 14.04 -30.35
CA GLU A 271 -28.78 14.33 -28.92
C GLU A 271 -27.67 15.24 -28.33
N VAL A 272 -26.41 15.03 -28.75
CA VAL A 272 -25.27 15.85 -28.32
C VAL A 272 -25.36 17.26 -28.90
N LYS A 273 -25.68 17.39 -30.20
CA LYS A 273 -25.84 18.71 -30.85
C LYS A 273 -27.01 19.50 -30.26
N GLU A 274 -28.13 18.85 -29.98
CA GLU A 274 -29.28 19.48 -29.34
C GLU A 274 -28.94 19.96 -27.92
N LYS A 275 -28.17 19.18 -27.16
CA LYS A 275 -27.72 19.56 -25.82
C LYS A 275 -26.76 20.75 -25.87
N LEU A 276 -25.75 20.71 -26.74
CA LEU A 276 -24.84 21.83 -26.98
C LEU A 276 -25.60 23.10 -27.36
N GLY A 277 -26.53 23.03 -28.33
CA GLY A 277 -27.32 24.19 -28.74
C GLY A 277 -28.19 24.78 -27.62
N LYS A 278 -28.73 23.96 -26.71
CA LYS A 278 -29.47 24.44 -25.53
C LYS A 278 -28.54 25.18 -24.54
N GLU A 279 -27.37 24.62 -24.26
CA GLU A 279 -26.42 25.23 -23.31
C GLU A 279 -25.76 26.49 -23.91
N ILE A 280 -25.51 26.55 -25.22
CA ILE A 280 -25.04 27.77 -25.92
C ILE A 280 -26.09 28.88 -25.87
N LYS A 281 -27.38 28.55 -26.08
CA LYS A 281 -28.48 29.53 -25.88
C LYS A 281 -28.55 30.03 -24.45
N ARG A 282 -28.34 29.13 -23.47
CA ARG A 282 -28.29 29.49 -22.06
C ARG A 282 -27.11 30.41 -21.75
N PHE A 283 -25.92 30.10 -22.29
CA PHE A 283 -24.73 30.93 -22.20
C PHE A 283 -24.99 32.35 -22.74
N LYS A 284 -25.65 32.47 -23.90
CA LYS A 284 -26.03 33.76 -24.50
C LYS A 284 -26.96 34.59 -23.61
N ASN A 285 -27.88 33.95 -22.88
CA ASN A 285 -28.87 34.62 -22.04
C ASN A 285 -28.39 34.90 -20.60
N SER A 286 -27.35 34.19 -20.12
CA SER A 286 -26.86 34.25 -18.74
C SER A 286 -25.72 35.27 -18.52
N MET A 287 -25.45 36.18 -19.48
CA MET A 287 -24.33 37.13 -19.45
C MET A 287 -24.26 38.05 -18.21
N ASN A 288 -25.32 38.10 -17.38
CA ASN A 288 -25.38 38.93 -16.17
C ASN A 288 -25.01 38.20 -14.86
N SER A 289 -24.63 36.91 -14.89
CA SER A 289 -24.26 36.12 -13.69
C SER A 289 -22.88 35.45 -13.85
N PRO A 290 -21.79 36.05 -13.36
CA PRO A 290 -20.41 35.58 -13.60
C PRO A 290 -20.14 34.14 -13.14
N ALA A 291 -20.76 33.70 -12.03
CA ALA A 291 -20.56 32.36 -11.49
C ALA A 291 -21.19 31.25 -12.34
N GLU A 292 -22.32 31.51 -12.99
CA GLU A 292 -22.99 30.53 -13.87
C GLU A 292 -22.32 30.46 -15.24
N VAL A 293 -21.88 31.61 -15.77
CA VAL A 293 -21.23 31.72 -17.08
C VAL A 293 -19.96 30.87 -17.13
N GLY A 294 -19.13 30.89 -16.07
CA GLY A 294 -17.92 30.09 -16.01
C GLY A 294 -18.16 28.58 -16.06
N VAL A 295 -19.20 28.10 -15.36
CA VAL A 295 -19.57 26.67 -15.34
C VAL A 295 -20.12 26.22 -16.69
N ILE A 296 -21.02 27.03 -17.29
CA ILE A 296 -21.61 26.72 -18.60
C ILE A 296 -20.54 26.73 -19.69
N ARG A 297 -19.62 27.70 -19.68
CA ARG A 297 -18.49 27.77 -20.61
C ARG A 297 -17.63 26.51 -20.54
N THR A 298 -17.21 26.13 -19.33
CA THR A 298 -16.37 24.94 -19.10
C THR A 298 -17.07 23.66 -19.60
N TYR A 299 -18.39 23.57 -19.41
CA TYR A 299 -19.18 22.44 -19.90
C TYR A 299 -19.23 22.41 -21.44
N ILE A 300 -19.48 23.55 -22.10
CA ILE A 300 -19.49 23.66 -23.57
C ILE A 300 -18.12 23.28 -24.14
N GLU A 301 -17.04 23.86 -23.62
CA GLU A 301 -15.65 23.56 -24.02
C GLU A 301 -15.36 22.06 -23.86
N THR A 302 -15.74 21.47 -22.72
CA THR A 302 -15.56 20.02 -22.49
C THR A 302 -16.32 19.19 -23.51
N MET A 303 -17.57 19.53 -23.82
CA MET A 303 -18.40 18.81 -24.79
C MET A 303 -17.88 18.93 -26.24
N LEU A 304 -17.27 20.07 -26.60
CA LEU A 304 -16.67 20.31 -27.91
C LEU A 304 -15.35 19.55 -28.10
N GLU A 305 -14.55 19.42 -27.04
CA GLU A 305 -13.28 18.67 -27.06
C GLU A 305 -13.46 17.14 -27.09
N MET A 306 -14.67 16.63 -26.79
CA MET A 306 -14.94 15.19 -26.77
C MET A 306 -14.94 14.57 -28.19
N PRO A 307 -14.27 13.43 -28.40
CA PRO A 307 -14.15 12.79 -29.71
C PRO A 307 -15.36 11.90 -30.05
N TRP A 308 -16.54 12.49 -30.23
CA TRP A 308 -17.82 11.76 -30.40
C TRP A 308 -17.84 10.74 -31.55
N ASP A 309 -17.34 11.11 -32.73
CA ASP A 309 -17.38 10.27 -33.94
C ASP A 309 -16.00 10.11 -34.62
N LYS A 310 -14.94 10.54 -33.93
CA LYS A 310 -13.57 10.46 -34.46
C LYS A 310 -12.96 9.09 -34.14
N VAL A 311 -12.86 8.23 -35.14
CA VAL A 311 -12.40 6.84 -34.99
C VAL A 311 -11.00 6.64 -35.59
N CYS A 312 -10.12 5.93 -34.89
CA CYS A 312 -8.84 5.46 -35.42
C CYS A 312 -9.00 4.09 -36.09
N ARG A 313 -8.32 3.85 -37.22
CA ARG A 313 -8.37 2.55 -37.92
C ARG A 313 -7.43 1.54 -37.25
N ASP A 314 -7.97 0.39 -36.87
CA ASP A 314 -7.22 -0.71 -36.26
C ASP A 314 -6.23 -1.34 -37.25
N HIS A 315 -4.99 -1.54 -36.81
CA HIS A 315 -3.99 -2.28 -37.57
C HIS A 315 -4.16 -3.79 -37.32
N LYS A 316 -4.50 -4.58 -38.35
CA LYS A 316 -4.85 -6.00 -38.24
C LYS A 316 -3.71 -6.99 -38.54
N ASP A 317 -2.48 -6.51 -38.64
CA ASP A 317 -1.33 -7.35 -38.97
C ASP A 317 -0.77 -8.04 -37.71
N ILE A 318 -1.03 -9.34 -37.60
CA ILE A 318 -0.58 -10.19 -36.49
C ILE A 318 0.94 -10.39 -36.54
N ALA A 319 1.55 -10.46 -37.72
CA ALA A 319 3.00 -10.62 -37.85
C ALA A 319 3.74 -9.38 -37.33
N TYR A 320 3.21 -8.19 -37.66
CA TYR A 320 3.70 -6.94 -37.07
C TYR A 320 3.47 -6.89 -35.55
N ALA A 321 2.30 -7.33 -35.06
CA ALA A 321 2.02 -7.36 -33.63
C ALA A 321 3.00 -8.26 -32.87
N LYS A 322 3.32 -9.44 -33.40
CA LYS A 322 4.32 -10.36 -32.86
C LYS A 322 5.69 -9.67 -32.76
N LYS A 323 6.14 -9.05 -33.86
CA LYS A 323 7.41 -8.31 -33.88
C LYS A 323 7.48 -7.22 -32.80
N VAL A 324 6.41 -6.43 -32.64
CA VAL A 324 6.34 -5.38 -31.61
C VAL A 324 6.41 -5.95 -30.19
N LEU A 325 5.72 -7.06 -29.93
CA LEU A 325 5.75 -7.73 -28.62
C LEU A 325 7.13 -8.32 -28.31
N ASP A 326 7.80 -8.90 -29.31
CA ASP A 326 9.14 -9.46 -29.16
C ASP A 326 10.22 -8.40 -28.96
N GLU A 327 10.09 -7.24 -29.61
CA GLU A 327 11.00 -6.10 -29.43
C GLU A 327 10.89 -5.46 -28.04
N ASP A 328 9.70 -5.43 -27.45
CA ASP A 328 9.43 -4.70 -26.21
C ASP A 328 9.52 -5.58 -24.95
N HIS A 329 9.45 -6.90 -25.11
CA HIS A 329 9.39 -7.85 -24.00
C HIS A 329 10.28 -9.06 -24.28
N TYR A 330 11.27 -9.27 -23.43
CA TYR A 330 12.06 -10.50 -23.39
C TYR A 330 11.27 -11.65 -22.73
N GLY A 331 11.30 -12.83 -23.35
CA GLY A 331 10.61 -14.03 -22.85
C GLY A 331 9.08 -13.89 -22.93
N LEU A 332 8.38 -14.40 -21.92
CA LEU A 332 6.90 -14.36 -21.82
C LEU A 332 6.17 -15.01 -23.01
N GLU A 333 6.73 -16.07 -23.60
CA GLU A 333 6.19 -16.71 -24.80
C GLU A 333 4.71 -17.09 -24.68
N LYS A 334 4.32 -17.75 -23.57
CA LYS A 334 2.92 -18.10 -23.30
C LYS A 334 2.01 -16.86 -23.27
N VAL A 335 2.46 -15.77 -22.66
CA VAL A 335 1.67 -14.52 -22.57
C VAL A 335 1.55 -13.85 -23.94
N LYS A 336 2.64 -13.78 -24.70
CA LYS A 336 2.64 -13.22 -26.05
C LYS A 336 1.73 -14.01 -26.98
N GLU A 337 1.78 -15.33 -26.93
CA GLU A 337 0.92 -16.22 -27.72
C GLU A 337 -0.56 -15.97 -27.43
N ARG A 338 -0.96 -15.95 -26.14
CA ARG A 338 -2.34 -15.65 -25.72
C ARG A 338 -2.80 -14.25 -26.15
N VAL A 339 -1.91 -13.24 -26.10
CA VAL A 339 -2.21 -11.90 -26.62
C VAL A 339 -2.40 -11.90 -28.15
N LEU A 340 -1.62 -12.69 -28.88
CA LEU A 340 -1.77 -12.84 -30.33
C LEU A 340 -3.06 -13.58 -30.70
N GLU A 341 -3.44 -14.62 -29.95
CA GLU A 341 -4.74 -15.30 -30.08
C GLU A 341 -5.90 -14.31 -29.90
N PHE A 342 -5.85 -13.51 -28.82
CA PHE A 342 -6.83 -12.46 -28.56
C PHE A 342 -6.95 -11.47 -29.74
N LEU A 343 -5.81 -11.01 -30.26
CA LEU A 343 -5.78 -10.12 -31.41
C LEU A 343 -6.34 -10.77 -32.69
N ALA A 344 -6.07 -12.06 -32.89
CA ALA A 344 -6.59 -12.82 -34.03
C ALA A 344 -8.11 -12.96 -33.97
N VAL A 345 -8.66 -13.32 -32.80
CA VAL A 345 -10.11 -13.39 -32.57
C VAL A 345 -10.75 -12.03 -32.82
N ARG A 346 -10.18 -10.95 -32.27
CA ARG A 346 -10.66 -9.58 -32.49
C ARG A 346 -10.62 -9.15 -33.96
N ALA A 347 -9.63 -9.61 -34.73
CA ALA A 347 -9.56 -9.29 -36.15
C ALA A 347 -10.73 -9.91 -36.95
N LEU A 348 -11.25 -11.05 -36.48
CA LEU A 348 -12.34 -11.84 -37.06
C LEU A 348 -13.73 -11.47 -36.53
N THR A 349 -13.86 -11.08 -35.27
CA THR A 349 -15.15 -10.72 -34.66
C THR A 349 -15.63 -9.33 -35.09
N LYS A 350 -16.95 -9.13 -35.07
CA LYS A 350 -17.56 -7.81 -35.31
C LYS A 350 -17.37 -6.91 -34.08
N LYS A 351 -17.43 -5.59 -34.31
CA LYS A 351 -17.24 -4.54 -33.27
C LYS A 351 -18.07 -4.85 -32.01
N GLY A 352 -17.45 -4.86 -30.83
CA GLY A 352 -18.13 -4.83 -29.53
C GLY A 352 -18.08 -6.11 -28.69
N ASP A 353 -18.00 -7.30 -29.30
CA ASP A 353 -18.13 -8.59 -28.58
C ASP A 353 -16.80 -9.26 -28.19
N SER A 354 -15.72 -8.48 -28.07
CA SER A 354 -14.43 -9.04 -27.63
C SER A 354 -14.35 -9.07 -26.10
N PRO A 355 -13.94 -10.20 -25.49
CA PRO A 355 -13.75 -10.26 -24.04
C PRO A 355 -12.72 -9.24 -23.55
N ILE A 356 -12.81 -8.85 -22.28
CA ILE A 356 -11.90 -7.85 -21.71
C ILE A 356 -10.61 -8.54 -21.32
N LEU A 357 -9.47 -8.04 -21.80
CA LEU A 357 -8.18 -8.63 -21.47
C LEU A 357 -7.78 -8.26 -20.04
N CYS A 358 -7.55 -9.25 -19.16
CA CYS A 358 -7.09 -9.04 -17.79
C CYS A 358 -5.69 -9.62 -17.59
N LEU A 359 -4.70 -8.76 -17.40
CA LEU A 359 -3.32 -9.16 -17.12
C LEU A 359 -3.12 -9.28 -15.60
N VAL A 360 -2.84 -10.48 -15.11
CA VAL A 360 -2.70 -10.77 -13.68
C VAL A 360 -1.29 -11.19 -13.37
N GLY A 361 -0.72 -10.72 -12.25
CA GLY A 361 0.53 -11.27 -11.75
C GLY A 361 1.22 -10.35 -10.75
N PRO A 362 2.39 -10.72 -10.22
CA PRO A 362 3.11 -9.91 -9.25
C PRO A 362 3.45 -8.48 -9.75
N PRO A 363 3.73 -7.52 -8.86
CA PRO A 363 4.14 -6.18 -9.26
C PRO A 363 5.51 -6.21 -9.97
N GLY A 364 5.65 -5.40 -11.02
CA GLY A 364 6.91 -5.28 -11.76
C GLY A 364 7.16 -6.36 -12.81
N THR A 365 6.17 -7.19 -13.13
CA THR A 365 6.24 -8.20 -14.21
C THR A 365 5.94 -7.65 -15.62
N GLY A 366 5.78 -6.33 -15.77
CA GLY A 366 5.63 -5.71 -17.10
C GLY A 366 4.19 -5.62 -17.65
N LYS A 367 3.16 -5.94 -16.86
CA LYS A 367 1.73 -5.86 -17.26
C LYS A 367 1.35 -4.56 -18.00
N THR A 368 1.66 -3.41 -17.40
CA THR A 368 1.40 -2.08 -18.00
C THR A 368 2.19 -1.87 -19.31
N SER A 369 3.39 -2.46 -19.40
CA SER A 369 4.24 -2.38 -20.59
C SER A 369 3.64 -3.21 -21.73
N ILE A 370 3.09 -4.40 -21.45
CA ILE A 370 2.40 -5.25 -22.42
C ILE A 370 1.20 -4.50 -23.02
N ALA A 371 0.38 -3.85 -22.19
CA ALA A 371 -0.74 -3.05 -22.67
C ALA A 371 -0.29 -1.88 -23.57
N LYS A 372 0.85 -1.26 -23.28
CA LYS A 372 1.43 -0.21 -24.12
C LYS A 372 1.93 -0.75 -25.47
N SER A 373 2.57 -1.91 -25.47
CA SER A 373 3.00 -2.60 -26.71
C SER A 373 1.81 -3.04 -27.55
N LEU A 374 0.72 -3.48 -26.91
CA LEU A 374 -0.54 -3.80 -27.58
C LEU A 374 -1.14 -2.57 -28.29
N ALA A 375 -1.13 -1.40 -27.63
CA ALA A 375 -1.57 -0.15 -28.26
C ALA A 375 -0.68 0.24 -29.46
N ARG A 376 0.65 0.06 -29.34
CA ARG A 376 1.61 0.29 -30.44
C ARG A 376 1.38 -0.67 -31.61
N ALA A 377 1.16 -1.95 -31.34
CA ALA A 377 0.86 -2.97 -32.34
C ALA A 377 -0.41 -2.65 -33.13
N LEU A 378 -1.45 -2.18 -32.43
CA LEU A 378 -2.74 -1.77 -33.01
C LEU A 378 -2.74 -0.37 -33.64
N LYS A 379 -1.66 0.42 -33.43
CA LYS A 379 -1.55 1.84 -33.79
C LYS A 379 -2.69 2.69 -33.21
N LYS A 380 -3.10 2.38 -31.98
CA LYS A 380 -4.15 3.11 -31.24
C LYS A 380 -3.55 4.07 -30.21
N PRO A 381 -4.22 5.21 -29.96
CA PRO A 381 -3.93 6.03 -28.78
C PRO A 381 -4.08 5.21 -27.50
N TYR A 382 -3.11 5.36 -26.61
CA TYR A 382 -3.02 4.68 -25.33
C TYR A 382 -3.35 5.65 -24.21
N VAL A 383 -4.31 5.30 -23.35
CA VAL A 383 -4.61 6.05 -22.14
C VAL A 383 -4.64 5.10 -20.94
N ARG A 384 -4.10 5.56 -19.82
CA ARG A 384 -4.02 4.79 -18.57
C ARG A 384 -4.82 5.44 -17.48
N ILE A 385 -5.68 4.66 -16.83
CA ILE A 385 -6.49 5.05 -15.69
C ILE A 385 -6.08 4.16 -14.52
N SER A 386 -5.58 4.77 -13.44
CA SER A 386 -5.24 4.05 -12.22
C SER A 386 -6.49 3.89 -11.36
N LEU A 387 -6.92 2.66 -11.08
CA LEU A 387 -8.06 2.38 -10.20
C LEU A 387 -7.65 2.15 -8.74
N GLY A 388 -6.34 2.03 -8.48
CA GLY A 388 -5.82 1.90 -7.12
C GLY A 388 -6.26 3.04 -6.20
N GLY A 389 -6.98 2.69 -5.13
CA GLY A 389 -7.45 3.64 -4.13
C GLY A 389 -8.74 4.39 -4.49
N VAL A 390 -9.41 4.04 -5.59
CA VAL A 390 -10.74 4.58 -5.92
C VAL A 390 -11.76 4.03 -4.94
N ARG A 391 -12.52 4.94 -4.31
CA ARG A 391 -13.54 4.61 -3.29
C ARG A 391 -14.93 5.15 -3.63
N ASP A 392 -15.02 6.08 -4.58
CA ASP A 392 -16.28 6.73 -4.95
C ASP A 392 -16.60 6.48 -6.43
N GLU A 393 -17.86 6.15 -6.69
CA GLU A 393 -18.44 5.98 -8.01
C GLU A 393 -18.32 7.26 -8.86
N ALA A 394 -18.37 8.43 -8.21
CA ALA A 394 -18.22 9.72 -8.87
C ALA A 394 -16.87 9.89 -9.56
N GLU A 395 -15.84 9.14 -9.15
CA GLU A 395 -14.56 9.15 -9.87
C GLU A 395 -14.64 8.48 -11.24
N ILE A 396 -15.53 7.49 -11.40
CA ILE A 396 -15.75 6.78 -12.68
C ILE A 396 -16.78 7.53 -13.53
N ARG A 397 -17.94 7.89 -12.95
CA ARG A 397 -19.08 8.52 -13.65
C ARG A 397 -19.08 10.06 -13.62
N GLY A 398 -18.18 10.70 -12.89
CA GLY A 398 -18.14 12.16 -12.73
C GLY A 398 -19.15 12.70 -11.71
N HIS A 399 -19.03 14.00 -11.45
CA HIS A 399 -19.97 14.73 -10.59
C HIS A 399 -21.10 15.35 -11.40
N ARG A 400 -22.27 15.51 -10.80
CA ARG A 400 -23.35 16.30 -11.42
C ARG A 400 -22.89 17.74 -11.65
N LYS A 401 -23.16 18.28 -12.83
CA LYS A 401 -22.75 19.64 -13.24
C LYS A 401 -23.19 20.77 -12.31
N THR A 402 -24.20 20.53 -11.47
CA THR A 402 -24.74 21.48 -10.49
C THR A 402 -23.81 21.72 -9.29
N TYR A 403 -22.82 20.86 -9.07
CA TYR A 403 -21.86 21.03 -7.97
C TYR A 403 -20.78 22.04 -8.34
N VAL A 404 -20.41 22.90 -7.39
CA VAL A 404 -19.30 23.84 -7.57
C VAL A 404 -18.00 23.04 -7.72
N GLY A 405 -17.30 23.22 -8.85
CA GLY A 405 -16.10 22.45 -9.18
C GLY A 405 -16.39 21.04 -9.72
N ALA A 406 -17.59 20.79 -10.26
CA ALA A 406 -17.91 19.53 -10.91
C ALA A 406 -16.95 19.22 -12.07
N MET A 407 -16.47 17.98 -12.12
CA MET A 407 -15.55 17.48 -13.12
C MET A 407 -16.15 16.22 -13.78
N PRO A 408 -15.85 15.98 -15.08
CA PRO A 408 -16.17 14.72 -15.73
C PRO A 408 -15.45 13.55 -15.08
N GLY A 409 -16.02 12.35 -15.19
CA GLY A 409 -15.41 11.13 -14.68
C GLY A 409 -14.09 10.79 -15.35
N ARG A 410 -13.33 9.86 -14.76
CA ARG A 410 -12.05 9.40 -15.29
C ARG A 410 -12.19 8.80 -16.71
N ILE A 411 -13.34 8.16 -17.01
CA ILE A 411 -13.60 7.59 -18.34
C ILE A 411 -13.78 8.67 -19.41
N ALA A 412 -14.64 9.66 -19.16
CA ALA A 412 -14.83 10.80 -20.06
C ALA A 412 -13.53 11.59 -20.25
N SER A 413 -12.80 11.85 -19.16
CA SER A 413 -11.50 12.52 -19.19
C SER A 413 -10.47 11.75 -20.02
N ALA A 414 -10.47 10.41 -19.95
CA ALA A 414 -9.59 9.55 -20.73
C ALA A 414 -9.91 9.59 -22.23
N LEU A 415 -11.19 9.61 -22.62
CA LEU A 415 -11.58 9.80 -24.03
C LEU A 415 -11.12 11.16 -24.55
N LYS A 416 -11.36 12.22 -23.78
CA LYS A 416 -10.90 13.57 -24.08
C LYS A 416 -9.38 13.61 -24.31
N GLN A 417 -8.60 13.00 -23.43
CA GLN A 417 -7.14 12.91 -23.57
C GLN A 417 -6.70 12.09 -24.80
N ALA A 418 -7.43 11.02 -25.14
CA ALA A 418 -7.13 10.19 -26.31
C ALA A 418 -7.41 10.90 -27.64
N GLY A 419 -8.40 11.80 -27.67
CA GLY A 419 -8.82 12.51 -28.88
C GLY A 419 -9.43 11.61 -29.96
N VAL A 420 -9.82 10.38 -29.62
CA VAL A 420 -10.52 9.40 -30.47
C VAL A 420 -11.58 8.64 -29.65
N LYS A 421 -12.61 8.13 -30.32
CA LYS A 421 -13.70 7.33 -29.75
C LYS A 421 -13.27 5.92 -29.33
N ASN A 422 -12.29 5.33 -30.02
CA ASN A 422 -11.90 3.93 -29.87
C ASN A 422 -10.43 3.71 -29.42
N PRO A 423 -9.96 4.38 -28.34
CA PRO A 423 -8.61 4.19 -27.83
C PRO A 423 -8.45 2.81 -27.17
N LEU A 424 -7.20 2.47 -26.86
CA LEU A 424 -6.90 1.43 -25.87
C LEU A 424 -6.85 2.07 -24.49
N MET A 425 -7.76 1.67 -23.61
CA MET A 425 -7.80 2.12 -22.22
C MET A 425 -7.28 1.04 -21.27
N LEU A 426 -6.19 1.35 -20.58
CA LEU A 426 -5.67 0.49 -19.51
C LEU A 426 -6.29 0.90 -18.17
N LEU A 427 -7.03 -0.02 -17.55
CA LEU A 427 -7.52 0.06 -16.18
C LEU A 427 -6.50 -0.63 -15.25
N ASP A 428 -5.62 0.18 -14.64
CA ASP A 428 -4.49 -0.28 -13.82
C ASP A 428 -4.95 -0.55 -12.38
N GLU A 429 -4.52 -1.67 -11.78
CA GLU A 429 -4.81 -2.04 -10.38
C GLU A 429 -6.31 -2.18 -10.03
N ILE A 430 -7.08 -2.91 -10.84
CA ILE A 430 -8.52 -3.15 -10.58
C ILE A 430 -8.77 -3.94 -9.28
N ASP A 431 -7.78 -4.70 -8.82
CA ASP A 431 -7.77 -5.47 -7.58
C ASP A 431 -7.75 -4.60 -6.30
N LYS A 432 -7.48 -3.30 -6.43
CA LYS A 432 -7.34 -2.34 -5.32
C LYS A 432 -8.49 -1.34 -5.21
N VAL A 433 -9.60 -1.62 -5.90
CA VAL A 433 -10.84 -0.83 -5.79
C VAL A 433 -11.55 -1.22 -4.48
N SER A 434 -11.95 -0.23 -3.68
CA SER A 434 -12.58 -0.48 -2.37
C SER A 434 -14.08 -0.73 -2.49
N ASN A 435 -14.57 -1.70 -1.73
CA ASN A 435 -15.99 -1.94 -1.48
C ASN A 435 -16.43 -1.16 -0.22
N ASP A 436 -16.41 0.17 -0.27
CA ASP A 436 -16.96 0.96 0.84
C ASP A 436 -18.48 1.05 0.70
N TYR A 437 -19.21 0.84 1.81
CA TYR A 437 -20.67 0.68 1.90
C TYR A 437 -21.55 1.84 1.34
N LYS A 438 -20.96 2.92 0.80
CA LYS A 438 -21.66 4.12 0.31
C LYS A 438 -21.83 4.19 -1.22
N GLY A 439 -21.23 3.27 -1.98
CA GLY A 439 -21.42 3.20 -3.43
C GLY A 439 -20.58 2.07 -4.02
N ASP A 440 -21.20 1.20 -4.82
CA ASP A 440 -20.50 0.08 -5.43
C ASP A 440 -19.74 0.58 -6.68
N THR A 441 -18.47 0.96 -6.48
CA THR A 441 -17.54 1.36 -7.55
C THR A 441 -17.41 0.28 -8.62
N PHE A 442 -17.54 -1.01 -8.26
CA PHE A 442 -17.54 -2.10 -9.23
C PHE A 442 -18.81 -2.13 -10.07
N SER A 443 -19.96 -1.68 -9.56
CA SER A 443 -21.18 -1.52 -10.36
C SER A 443 -21.00 -0.48 -11.47
N ALA A 444 -20.30 0.63 -11.22
CA ALA A 444 -19.98 1.59 -12.27
C ALA A 444 -18.97 1.04 -13.28
N LEU A 445 -17.96 0.27 -12.82
CA LEU A 445 -17.05 -0.42 -13.72
C LEU A 445 -17.75 -1.49 -14.56
N LEU A 446 -18.73 -2.20 -14.00
CA LEU A 446 -19.56 -3.16 -14.71
C LEU A 446 -20.32 -2.50 -15.85
N GLU A 447 -20.96 -1.34 -15.62
CA GLU A 447 -21.65 -0.61 -16.70
C GLU A 447 -20.69 -0.19 -17.82
N VAL A 448 -19.46 0.23 -17.48
CA VAL A 448 -18.43 0.63 -18.45
C VAL A 448 -17.90 -0.56 -19.25
N LEU A 449 -17.75 -1.71 -18.60
CA LEU A 449 -17.11 -2.90 -19.17
C LEU A 449 -18.11 -3.85 -19.86
N ASP A 450 -19.39 -3.82 -19.48
CA ASP A 450 -20.45 -4.64 -20.05
C ASP A 450 -20.75 -4.22 -21.49
N SER A 451 -20.56 -5.12 -22.46
CA SER A 451 -20.82 -4.88 -23.89
C SER A 451 -22.29 -4.51 -24.18
N GLU A 452 -23.23 -4.92 -23.33
CA GLU A 452 -24.65 -4.57 -23.50
C GLU A 452 -24.97 -3.15 -23.01
N GLN A 453 -24.23 -2.64 -22.03
CA GLN A 453 -24.52 -1.35 -21.37
C GLN A 453 -23.60 -0.22 -21.83
N ASN A 454 -22.36 -0.54 -22.20
CA ASN A 454 -21.31 0.43 -22.48
C ASN A 454 -21.59 1.36 -23.68
N SER A 455 -22.49 0.97 -24.59
CA SER A 455 -22.93 1.78 -25.73
C SER A 455 -23.78 2.99 -25.30
N LYS A 456 -24.38 2.94 -24.11
CA LYS A 456 -25.26 3.97 -23.55
C LYS A 456 -24.76 4.52 -22.20
N PHE A 457 -23.47 4.32 -21.89
CA PHE A 457 -22.89 4.77 -20.63
C PHE A 457 -23.11 6.28 -20.45
N ARG A 458 -23.62 6.70 -19.28
CA ARG A 458 -23.92 8.10 -19.00
C ARG A 458 -23.03 8.64 -17.88
N ASP A 459 -22.17 9.58 -18.24
CA ASP A 459 -21.42 10.38 -17.27
C ASP A 459 -22.34 11.45 -16.64
N HIS A 460 -22.30 11.58 -15.32
CA HIS A 460 -23.13 12.50 -14.55
C HIS A 460 -22.84 13.97 -14.84
N TYR A 461 -21.62 14.30 -15.29
CA TYR A 461 -21.25 15.64 -15.69
C TYR A 461 -21.78 15.94 -17.08
N LEU A 462 -21.57 15.04 -18.04
CA LEU A 462 -21.94 15.25 -19.45
C LEU A 462 -23.44 15.14 -19.71
N GLU A 463 -24.17 14.33 -18.96
CA GLU A 463 -25.63 14.10 -19.07
C GLU A 463 -26.11 13.57 -20.45
N VAL A 464 -25.19 13.07 -21.29
CA VAL A 464 -25.48 12.49 -22.61
C VAL A 464 -24.84 11.10 -22.71
N PRO A 465 -25.42 10.17 -23.49
CA PRO A 465 -24.85 8.83 -23.64
C PRO A 465 -23.52 8.89 -24.41
N MET A 466 -22.49 8.24 -23.85
CA MET A 466 -21.20 7.99 -24.47
C MET A 466 -21.15 6.53 -24.94
N ASP A 467 -20.77 6.35 -26.19
CA ASP A 467 -20.62 5.01 -26.77
C ASP A 467 -19.19 4.51 -26.57
N LEU A 468 -19.03 3.58 -25.62
CA LEU A 468 -17.77 2.93 -25.27
C LEU A 468 -17.57 1.57 -25.95
N SER A 469 -18.50 1.13 -26.80
CA SER A 469 -18.48 -0.23 -27.40
C SER A 469 -17.26 -0.51 -28.29
N GLU A 470 -16.64 0.53 -28.86
CA GLU A 470 -15.43 0.41 -29.69
C GLU A 470 -14.12 0.57 -28.91
N VAL A 471 -14.19 0.93 -27.61
CA VAL A 471 -13.02 1.08 -26.74
C VAL A 471 -12.43 -0.30 -26.46
N LEU A 472 -11.12 -0.44 -26.59
CA LEU A 472 -10.43 -1.65 -26.16
C LEU A 472 -10.01 -1.50 -24.71
N PHE A 473 -10.73 -2.17 -23.81
CA PHE A 473 -10.38 -2.22 -22.39
C PHE A 473 -9.35 -3.32 -22.13
N VAL A 474 -8.30 -2.95 -21.41
CA VAL A 474 -7.31 -3.87 -20.84
C VAL A 474 -7.24 -3.59 -19.35
N THR A 475 -7.40 -4.60 -18.52
CA THR A 475 -7.30 -4.47 -17.05
C THR A 475 -5.99 -5.09 -16.56
N THR A 476 -5.51 -4.61 -15.42
CA THR A 476 -4.41 -5.28 -14.72
C THR A 476 -4.74 -5.49 -13.25
N ALA A 477 -4.26 -6.59 -12.70
CA ALA A 477 -4.42 -6.94 -11.30
C ALA A 477 -3.16 -7.60 -10.75
N ASN A 478 -2.98 -7.58 -9.43
CA ASN A 478 -1.96 -8.38 -8.76
C ASN A 478 -2.52 -9.71 -8.23
N THR A 479 -3.79 -9.74 -7.85
CA THR A 479 -4.51 -10.94 -7.43
C THR A 479 -5.92 -10.96 -8.01
N LEU A 480 -6.44 -12.15 -8.29
CA LEU A 480 -7.82 -12.35 -8.72
C LEU A 480 -8.80 -12.35 -7.54
N GLN A 481 -8.33 -12.62 -6.32
CA GLN A 481 -9.19 -12.89 -5.16
C GLN A 481 -10.06 -11.70 -4.75
N THR A 482 -9.59 -10.48 -4.99
CA THR A 482 -10.31 -9.25 -4.61
C THR A 482 -11.26 -8.75 -5.69
N ILE A 483 -11.24 -9.36 -6.90
CA ILE A 483 -12.08 -8.93 -8.01
C ILE A 483 -13.43 -9.66 -7.93
N PRO A 484 -14.57 -8.94 -8.02
CA PRO A 484 -15.89 -9.57 -8.03
C PRO A 484 -16.06 -10.54 -9.20
N ARG A 485 -16.67 -11.71 -8.92
CA ARG A 485 -16.97 -12.74 -9.94
C ARG A 485 -17.72 -12.21 -11.18
N PRO A 486 -18.73 -11.32 -11.06
CA PRO A 486 -19.42 -10.78 -12.23
C PRO A 486 -18.52 -10.05 -13.24
N LEU A 487 -17.40 -9.49 -12.79
CA LEU A 487 -16.40 -8.89 -13.66
C LEU A 487 -15.44 -9.93 -14.22
N LEU A 488 -14.99 -10.87 -13.39
CA LEU A 488 -14.08 -11.95 -13.81
C LEU A 488 -14.69 -12.82 -14.91
N ASP A 489 -15.99 -13.12 -14.84
CA ASP A 489 -16.68 -13.94 -15.84
C ASP A 489 -16.71 -13.30 -17.24
N ARG A 490 -16.45 -11.98 -17.32
CA ARG A 490 -16.39 -11.19 -18.57
C ARG A 490 -14.96 -10.91 -19.03
N MET A 491 -13.96 -11.38 -18.29
CA MET A 491 -12.55 -11.15 -18.56
C MET A 491 -11.86 -12.41 -19.10
N GLU A 492 -11.02 -12.22 -20.11
CA GLU A 492 -10.01 -13.19 -20.49
C GLU A 492 -8.76 -12.97 -19.64
N VAL A 493 -8.55 -13.86 -18.66
CA VAL A 493 -7.43 -13.78 -17.73
C VAL A 493 -6.17 -14.35 -18.36
N ILE A 494 -5.11 -13.53 -18.39
CA ILE A 494 -3.76 -13.94 -18.77
C ILE A 494 -2.83 -13.74 -17.57
N GLU A 495 -2.30 -14.85 -17.06
CA GLU A 495 -1.34 -14.85 -15.96
C GLU A 495 0.07 -14.55 -16.46
N VAL A 496 0.65 -13.46 -15.95
CA VAL A 496 2.01 -13.03 -16.19
C VAL A 496 2.89 -13.54 -15.06
N SER A 497 3.64 -14.60 -15.35
CA SER A 497 4.51 -15.27 -14.39
C SER A 497 5.69 -14.40 -13.94
N SER A 498 6.29 -14.77 -12.81
CA SER A 498 7.53 -14.19 -12.30
C SER A 498 8.72 -14.43 -13.26
N TYR A 499 9.71 -13.52 -13.22
CA TYR A 499 10.93 -13.64 -14.00
C TYR A 499 12.02 -14.41 -13.24
N THR A 500 12.73 -15.28 -13.95
CA THR A 500 14.00 -15.89 -13.53
C THR A 500 15.13 -14.86 -13.48
N GLU A 501 16.22 -15.14 -12.76
CA GLU A 501 17.36 -14.22 -12.71
C GLU A 501 17.98 -13.95 -14.08
N ASN A 502 17.98 -14.95 -14.97
CA ASN A 502 18.48 -14.81 -16.33
C ASN A 502 17.57 -13.90 -17.17
N GLU A 503 16.25 -14.12 -17.12
CA GLU A 503 15.28 -13.21 -17.77
C GLU A 503 15.44 -11.78 -17.25
N LYS A 504 15.57 -11.58 -15.93
CA LYS A 504 15.80 -10.26 -15.35
C LYS A 504 17.08 -9.60 -15.87
N MET A 505 18.14 -10.37 -16.09
CA MET A 505 19.40 -9.86 -16.66
C MET A 505 19.18 -9.38 -18.10
N HIS A 506 18.51 -10.18 -18.93
CA HIS A 506 18.19 -9.79 -20.31
C HIS A 506 17.31 -8.54 -20.37
N ILE A 507 16.24 -8.51 -19.57
CA ILE A 507 15.37 -7.34 -19.42
C ILE A 507 16.15 -6.10 -18.97
N ALA A 508 17.09 -6.28 -18.04
CA ALA A 508 17.93 -5.19 -17.56
C ALA A 508 18.81 -4.61 -18.67
N ILE A 509 19.46 -5.47 -19.46
CA ILE A 509 20.36 -5.07 -20.54
C ILE A 509 19.59 -4.41 -21.69
N GLU A 510 18.51 -5.03 -22.13
CA GLU A 510 17.77 -4.63 -23.35
C GLU A 510 16.83 -3.44 -23.10
N HIS A 511 16.28 -3.30 -21.89
CA HIS A 511 15.23 -2.30 -21.63
C HIS A 511 15.54 -1.37 -20.44
N LEU A 512 15.97 -1.89 -19.29
CA LEU A 512 16.06 -1.06 -18.08
C LEU A 512 17.25 -0.11 -18.11
N ILE A 513 18.44 -0.58 -18.52
CA ILE A 513 19.65 0.25 -18.59
C ILE A 513 19.47 1.40 -19.59
N PRO A 514 19.07 1.18 -20.86
CA PRO A 514 18.86 2.26 -21.82
C PRO A 514 17.88 3.31 -21.31
N LYS A 515 16.75 2.85 -20.74
CA LYS A 515 15.71 3.71 -20.17
C LYS A 515 16.21 4.54 -18.98
N GLN A 516 17.05 3.96 -18.12
CA GLN A 516 17.60 4.67 -16.96
C GLN A 516 18.70 5.65 -17.36
N LEU A 517 19.51 5.33 -18.36
CA LEU A 517 20.52 6.25 -18.93
C LEU A 517 19.85 7.49 -19.52
N GLU A 518 18.83 7.31 -20.36
CA GLU A 518 18.06 8.42 -20.96
C GLU A 518 17.44 9.32 -19.88
N ARG A 519 16.78 8.71 -18.87
CA ARG A 519 16.16 9.45 -17.75
C ARG A 519 17.14 10.26 -16.92
N HIS A 520 18.41 9.84 -16.84
CA HIS A 520 19.45 10.51 -16.07
C HIS A 520 20.41 11.33 -16.94
N GLY A 521 20.15 11.44 -18.24
CA GLY A 521 20.95 12.23 -19.18
C GLY A 521 22.37 11.69 -19.39
N LEU A 522 22.59 10.39 -19.23
CA LEU A 522 23.86 9.73 -19.46
C LEU A 522 23.91 9.14 -20.88
N ALA A 523 25.02 9.35 -21.58
CA ALA A 523 25.25 8.69 -22.86
C ALA A 523 25.67 7.21 -22.65
N PRO A 524 25.38 6.29 -23.61
CA PRO A 524 25.68 4.86 -23.46
C PRO A 524 27.16 4.52 -23.23
N ASP A 525 28.07 5.38 -23.66
CA ASP A 525 29.52 5.26 -23.47
C ASP A 525 30.00 5.75 -22.10
N GLN A 526 29.20 6.56 -21.40
CA GLN A 526 29.57 7.15 -20.11
C GLN A 526 29.39 6.19 -18.92
N LEU A 527 28.52 5.19 -19.03
CA LEU A 527 28.28 4.21 -17.96
C LEU A 527 28.10 2.82 -18.54
N THR A 528 28.95 1.88 -18.10
CA THR A 528 28.82 0.46 -18.44
C THR A 528 28.69 -0.38 -17.18
N ILE A 529 27.68 -1.25 -17.13
CA ILE A 529 27.49 -2.21 -16.03
C ILE A 529 27.82 -3.61 -16.57
N SER A 530 28.77 -4.29 -15.94
CA SER A 530 29.15 -5.66 -16.32
C SER A 530 28.02 -6.66 -16.06
N ARG A 531 27.96 -7.76 -16.83
CA ARG A 531 26.97 -8.84 -16.64
C ARG A 531 27.03 -9.46 -15.24
N ASN A 532 28.23 -9.70 -14.71
CA ASN A 532 28.39 -10.24 -13.36
C ASN A 532 27.86 -9.29 -12.29
N ALA A 533 28.04 -7.97 -12.47
CA ALA A 533 27.46 -6.98 -11.57
C ALA A 533 25.92 -7.03 -11.61
N LEU A 534 25.31 -7.10 -12.80
CA LEU A 534 23.85 -7.22 -12.94
C LEU A 534 23.31 -8.49 -12.30
N TRP A 535 24.02 -9.61 -12.48
CA TRP A 535 23.64 -10.88 -11.89
C TRP A 535 23.70 -10.83 -10.36
N LYS A 536 24.76 -10.22 -9.81
CA LYS A 536 24.89 -9.96 -8.38
C LYS A 536 23.83 -8.97 -7.86
N MET A 537 23.43 -7.98 -8.65
CA MET A 537 22.33 -7.07 -8.31
C MET A 537 21.00 -7.82 -8.19
N ALA A 538 20.66 -8.64 -9.19
CA ALA A 538 19.43 -9.41 -9.23
C ALA A 538 19.32 -10.40 -8.05
N ARG A 539 20.45 -10.94 -7.57
CA ARG A 539 20.50 -11.91 -6.47
C ARG A 539 20.65 -11.28 -5.08
N ASN A 540 21.67 -10.44 -4.88
CA ASN A 540 22.10 -10.02 -3.54
C ASN A 540 21.52 -8.65 -3.13
N TYR A 541 21.01 -7.87 -4.09
CA TYR A 541 20.48 -6.51 -3.85
C TYR A 541 18.96 -6.39 -4.09
N THR A 542 18.31 -7.42 -4.63
CA THR A 542 16.86 -7.44 -4.88
C THR A 542 16.25 -8.79 -4.49
N LYS A 543 15.08 -8.78 -3.84
CA LYS A 543 14.24 -9.97 -3.59
C LYS A 543 12.80 -9.64 -4.02
N GLU A 544 12.48 -9.91 -5.28
CA GLU A 544 11.19 -9.59 -5.91
C GLU A 544 10.88 -10.55 -7.07
N ALA A 545 9.61 -10.72 -7.43
CA ALA A 545 9.20 -11.52 -8.60
C ALA A 545 9.41 -10.79 -9.94
N GLY A 546 9.32 -9.46 -9.93
CA GLY A 546 9.48 -8.59 -11.09
C GLY A 546 10.88 -7.97 -11.21
N VAL A 547 10.96 -6.81 -11.86
CA VAL A 547 12.20 -6.02 -12.04
C VAL A 547 12.12 -4.60 -11.50
N ARG A 548 11.16 -4.31 -10.61
CA ARG A 548 10.89 -2.94 -10.14
C ARG A 548 11.99 -2.42 -9.23
N GLN A 549 12.44 -3.22 -8.28
CA GLN A 549 13.60 -2.90 -7.43
C GLN A 549 14.89 -2.94 -8.24
N LEU A 550 15.02 -3.87 -9.19
CA LEU A 550 16.18 -3.92 -10.07
C LEU A 550 16.31 -2.62 -10.88
N GLU A 551 15.23 -2.12 -11.48
CA GLU A 551 15.19 -0.82 -12.16
C GLU A 551 15.60 0.33 -11.23
N ARG A 552 15.12 0.32 -9.97
CA ARG A 552 15.51 1.33 -8.96
C ARG A 552 17.01 1.28 -8.65
N LYS A 553 17.58 0.09 -8.45
CA LYS A 553 19.01 -0.08 -8.17
C LYS A 553 19.89 0.33 -9.36
N ILE A 554 19.44 0.07 -10.58
CA ILE A 554 20.10 0.59 -11.79
C ILE A 554 20.04 2.13 -11.81
N GLY A 555 18.90 2.73 -11.45
CA GLY A 555 18.77 4.18 -11.29
C GLY A 555 19.69 4.77 -10.22
N ASP A 556 19.86 4.10 -9.08
CA ASP A 556 20.80 4.51 -8.03
C ASP A 556 22.25 4.52 -8.53
N ILE A 557 22.64 3.51 -9.32
CA ILE A 557 23.94 3.46 -9.99
C ILE A 557 24.08 4.62 -10.98
N CYS A 558 23.09 4.85 -11.84
CA CYS A 558 23.12 5.95 -12.81
C CYS A 558 23.32 7.30 -12.12
N ARG A 559 22.59 7.56 -11.04
CA ARG A 559 22.70 8.80 -10.26
C ARG A 559 24.08 8.99 -9.64
N LYS A 560 24.64 7.93 -9.05
CA LYS A 560 25.99 7.97 -8.45
C LYS A 560 27.09 8.10 -9.51
N ALA A 561 26.95 7.42 -10.64
CA ALA A 561 27.87 7.53 -11.76
C ALA A 561 27.84 8.96 -12.36
N ALA A 562 26.66 9.55 -12.55
CA ALA A 562 26.52 10.93 -13.02
C ALA A 562 27.23 11.92 -12.07
N ARG A 563 27.05 11.74 -10.75
CA ARG A 563 27.75 12.53 -9.75
C ARG A 563 29.28 12.35 -9.84
N GLU A 564 29.75 11.11 -9.94
CA GLU A 564 31.18 10.80 -10.05
C GLU A 564 31.80 11.43 -11.32
N ILE A 565 31.12 11.34 -12.46
CA ILE A 565 31.55 11.94 -13.73
C ILE A 565 31.74 13.46 -13.59
N LEU A 566 30.78 14.14 -12.94
CA LEU A 566 30.85 15.59 -12.75
C LEU A 566 31.90 16.02 -11.72
N GLU A 567 32.03 15.31 -10.60
CA GLU A 567 33.00 15.64 -9.54
C GLU A 567 34.44 15.33 -9.98
N THR A 568 34.67 14.19 -10.61
CA THR A 568 36.03 13.71 -10.95
C THR A 568 36.45 14.04 -12.38
N LYS A 569 35.55 14.60 -13.20
CA LYS A 569 35.73 14.84 -14.65
C LYS A 569 36.14 13.59 -15.43
N LYS A 570 35.81 12.40 -14.93
CA LYS A 570 36.00 11.13 -15.66
C LYS A 570 35.10 11.09 -16.89
N LYS A 571 35.60 10.53 -17.99
CA LYS A 571 34.82 10.37 -19.24
C LYS A 571 33.80 9.24 -19.16
N ALA A 572 34.12 8.16 -18.45
CA ALA A 572 33.27 6.99 -18.31
C ALA A 572 33.45 6.32 -16.95
N VAL A 573 32.39 5.66 -16.48
CA VAL A 573 32.34 4.87 -15.25
C VAL A 573 32.01 3.42 -15.60
N HIS A 574 32.81 2.49 -15.09
CA HIS A 574 32.59 1.06 -15.28
C HIS A 574 32.25 0.39 -13.95
N VAL A 575 31.04 -0.16 -13.88
CA VAL A 575 30.53 -0.86 -12.69
C VAL A 575 30.69 -2.36 -12.90
N THR A 576 31.56 -2.93 -12.07
CA THR A 576 31.93 -4.34 -12.00
C THR A 576 31.42 -4.95 -10.70
N GLU A 577 31.46 -6.28 -10.61
CA GLU A 577 31.08 -6.98 -9.38
C GLU A 577 31.88 -6.53 -8.15
N ARG A 578 33.16 -6.18 -8.34
CA ARG A 578 34.08 -5.80 -7.26
C ARG A 578 33.79 -4.43 -6.68
N ASN A 579 33.45 -3.45 -7.51
CA ASN A 579 33.18 -2.07 -7.08
C ASN A 579 31.68 -1.76 -6.90
N LEU A 580 30.79 -2.74 -7.13
CA LEU A 580 29.34 -2.58 -6.96
C LEU A 580 28.96 -2.05 -5.57
N HIS A 581 29.68 -2.47 -4.53
CA HIS A 581 29.44 -2.03 -3.14
C HIS A 581 29.66 -0.53 -2.93
N LEU A 582 30.49 0.15 -3.74
CA LEU A 582 30.65 1.61 -3.68
C LEU A 582 29.37 2.32 -4.13
N TYR A 583 28.65 1.72 -5.07
CA TYR A 583 27.42 2.28 -5.62
C TYR A 583 26.17 1.83 -4.85
N LEU A 584 26.07 0.59 -4.40
CA LEU A 584 24.85 0.07 -3.75
C LEU A 584 25.00 -0.19 -2.25
N GLY A 585 26.20 -0.08 -1.69
CA GLY A 585 26.50 -0.44 -0.31
C GLY A 585 26.69 -1.95 -0.12
N LYS A 586 26.61 -2.39 1.14
CA LYS A 586 26.67 -3.81 1.50
C LYS A 586 25.53 -4.61 0.87
N GLU A 587 25.78 -5.89 0.63
CA GLU A 587 24.76 -6.82 0.16
C GLU A 587 23.59 -6.88 1.15
N LEU A 588 22.37 -6.94 0.62
CA LEU A 588 21.15 -6.90 1.42
C LEU A 588 20.63 -8.32 1.72
N TYR A 589 20.81 -9.23 0.77
CA TYR A 589 20.30 -10.59 0.83
C TYR A 589 21.43 -11.59 0.64
N ILE A 590 21.40 -12.65 1.45
CA ILE A 590 22.32 -13.77 1.40
C ILE A 590 21.47 -15.02 1.21
N TYR A 591 21.76 -15.80 0.19
CA TYR A 591 21.11 -17.09 -0.01
C TYR A 591 21.72 -18.14 0.90
N GLN A 592 20.87 -18.94 1.54
CA GLN A 592 21.30 -20.13 2.25
C GLN A 592 21.64 -21.22 1.22
N MET A 593 22.94 -21.39 0.93
CA MET A 593 23.43 -22.47 0.08
C MET A 593 23.21 -23.83 0.74
N ALA A 594 23.18 -24.90 -0.07
CA ALA A 594 23.09 -26.29 0.41
C ALA A 594 24.09 -26.56 1.53
N ASN A 595 23.70 -27.40 2.49
CA ASN A 595 24.55 -27.73 3.62
C ASN A 595 25.84 -28.41 3.12
N LYS A 596 26.95 -28.20 3.84
CA LYS A 596 28.25 -28.76 3.42
C LYS A 596 28.34 -30.27 3.61
N ALA A 597 27.55 -30.82 4.54
CA ALA A 597 27.57 -32.22 4.91
C ALA A 597 26.17 -32.66 5.36
N ASP A 598 25.94 -33.97 5.33
CA ASP A 598 24.70 -34.60 5.77
C ASP A 598 24.57 -34.52 7.30
N GLU A 599 23.41 -34.09 7.77
CA GLU A 599 23.14 -33.77 9.17
C GLU A 599 21.89 -34.49 9.67
N ILE A 600 21.82 -34.71 10.99
CA ILE A 600 20.68 -35.37 11.65
C ILE A 600 19.67 -34.29 12.03
N GLY A 601 18.39 -34.54 11.75
CA GLY A 601 17.28 -33.65 12.12
C GLY A 601 17.18 -32.37 11.30
N ILE A 602 18.01 -32.21 10.26
CA ILE A 602 18.04 -31.01 9.42
C ILE A 602 17.67 -31.36 7.99
N VAL A 603 16.56 -30.81 7.51
CA VAL A 603 16.03 -31.07 6.15
C VAL A 603 15.75 -29.77 5.44
N ARG A 604 16.02 -29.74 4.14
CA ARG A 604 15.69 -28.59 3.31
C ARG A 604 14.32 -28.73 2.63
N GLY A 605 13.42 -27.84 2.97
CA GLY A 605 12.12 -27.66 2.34
C GLY A 605 12.14 -26.55 1.30
N LEU A 606 11.19 -26.60 0.37
CA LEU A 606 10.96 -25.52 -0.59
C LEU A 606 9.68 -24.76 -0.24
N ALA A 607 9.78 -23.45 -0.15
CA ALA A 607 8.66 -22.57 0.14
C ALA A 607 8.36 -21.67 -1.05
N TRP A 608 7.08 -21.32 -1.16
CA TRP A 608 6.63 -20.27 -2.06
C TRP A 608 6.33 -19.02 -1.23
N THR A 609 6.89 -17.88 -1.65
CA THR A 609 6.61 -16.58 -1.06
C THR A 609 6.06 -15.64 -2.13
N SER A 610 5.42 -14.55 -1.71
CA SER A 610 4.90 -13.51 -2.62
C SER A 610 5.97 -12.84 -3.48
N VAL A 611 7.25 -12.98 -3.12
CA VAL A 611 8.40 -12.41 -3.83
C VAL A 611 9.20 -13.45 -4.62
N GLY A 612 8.77 -14.72 -4.63
CA GLY A 612 9.42 -15.83 -5.32
C GLY A 612 9.58 -17.08 -4.45
N GLY A 613 10.31 -18.07 -4.95
CA GLY A 613 10.62 -19.27 -4.18
C GLY A 613 11.75 -19.04 -3.17
N ASP A 614 11.73 -19.80 -2.09
CA ASP A 614 12.81 -19.81 -1.09
C ASP A 614 13.11 -21.23 -0.60
N THR A 615 14.29 -21.44 -0.04
CA THR A 615 14.64 -22.70 0.64
C THR A 615 14.55 -22.51 2.14
N LEU A 616 13.82 -23.39 2.82
CA LEU A 616 13.69 -23.40 4.26
C LEU A 616 14.51 -24.54 4.85
N GLN A 617 15.33 -24.24 5.85
CA GLN A 617 15.95 -25.26 6.68
C GLN A 617 15.02 -25.58 7.84
N ILE A 618 14.53 -26.81 7.93
CA ILE A 618 13.74 -27.28 9.07
C ILE A 618 14.67 -28.05 10.00
N GLU A 619 14.70 -27.65 11.26
CA GLU A 619 15.55 -28.23 12.29
C GLU A 619 14.68 -28.93 13.33
N VAL A 620 15.02 -30.16 13.67
CA VAL A 620 14.34 -30.93 14.69
C VAL A 620 15.35 -31.42 15.71
N ASN A 621 15.07 -31.12 16.97
CA ASN A 621 15.84 -31.63 18.09
C ASN A 621 14.98 -32.54 18.97
N VAL A 622 15.60 -33.58 19.51
CA VAL A 622 14.97 -34.55 20.43
C VAL A 622 15.66 -34.41 21.79
N MET A 623 14.86 -34.26 22.84
CA MET A 623 15.36 -34.08 24.21
C MET A 623 14.59 -34.99 25.17
N PRO A 624 15.17 -35.48 26.27
CA PRO A 624 14.41 -36.17 27.31
C PRO A 624 13.32 -35.27 27.89
N GLY A 625 12.10 -35.78 28.06
CA GLY A 625 10.93 -35.00 28.48
C GLY A 625 9.66 -35.83 28.71
N GLU A 626 8.49 -35.20 28.64
CA GLU A 626 7.19 -35.82 28.95
C GLU A 626 6.35 -36.14 27.69
N GLY A 627 6.93 -35.93 26.49
CA GLY A 627 6.24 -36.16 25.22
C GLY A 627 5.66 -34.89 24.59
N GLU A 628 6.16 -33.71 24.96
CA GLU A 628 5.72 -32.44 24.41
C GLU A 628 6.23 -32.22 22.98
N ILE A 629 5.41 -31.49 22.19
CA ILE A 629 5.74 -31.10 20.82
C ILE A 629 5.86 -29.58 20.78
N LEU A 630 7.09 -29.10 20.70
CA LEU A 630 7.41 -27.68 20.66
C LEU A 630 7.54 -27.23 19.21
N LEU A 631 6.82 -26.18 18.84
CA LEU A 631 6.79 -25.64 17.48
C LEU A 631 7.21 -24.16 17.53
N THR A 632 8.37 -23.81 16.97
CA THR A 632 8.89 -22.44 16.95
C THR A 632 9.23 -21.96 15.53
N GLY A 633 9.25 -20.64 15.32
CA GLY A 633 9.52 -20.04 14.00
C GLY A 633 8.35 -19.27 13.37
N GLN A 634 7.40 -18.75 14.16
CA GLN A 634 6.20 -18.05 13.68
C GLN A 634 5.38 -18.85 12.65
N LEU A 635 5.09 -20.10 13.00
CA LEU A 635 4.28 -21.00 12.19
C LEU A 635 2.80 -20.60 12.27
N GLY A 636 2.13 -20.54 11.11
CA GLY A 636 0.69 -20.41 11.03
C GLY A 636 -0.04 -21.70 11.41
N ASP A 637 -1.37 -21.64 11.46
CA ASP A 637 -2.17 -22.75 11.99
C ASP A 637 -2.18 -23.97 11.07
N VAL A 638 -2.15 -23.77 9.74
CA VAL A 638 -2.08 -24.87 8.76
C VAL A 638 -0.74 -25.59 8.84
N MET A 639 0.34 -24.85 9.08
CA MET A 639 1.67 -25.44 9.24
C MET A 639 1.80 -26.22 10.56
N LYS A 640 1.22 -25.73 11.67
CA LYS A 640 1.14 -26.48 12.93
C LYS A 640 0.35 -27.77 12.78
N GLU A 641 -0.77 -27.74 12.05
CA GLU A 641 -1.55 -28.93 11.75
C GLU A 641 -0.75 -29.93 10.92
N SER A 642 0.00 -29.45 9.91
CA SER A 642 0.88 -30.29 9.10
C SER A 642 1.98 -30.96 9.93
N ALA A 643 2.58 -30.25 10.90
CA ALA A 643 3.55 -30.83 11.82
C ALA A 643 2.94 -31.95 12.68
N ARG A 644 1.73 -31.72 13.21
CA ARG A 644 0.99 -32.73 13.99
C ARG A 644 0.65 -33.96 13.15
N THR A 645 0.20 -33.76 11.91
CA THR A 645 -0.07 -34.85 10.95
C THR A 645 1.18 -35.68 10.68
N GLY A 646 2.34 -35.04 10.50
CA GLY A 646 3.62 -35.72 10.36
C GLY A 646 3.96 -36.61 11.57
N ILE A 647 3.77 -36.10 12.80
CA ILE A 647 3.99 -36.89 14.02
C ILE A 647 3.02 -38.06 14.12
N SER A 648 1.74 -37.85 13.82
CA SER A 648 0.74 -38.92 13.81
C SER A 648 1.10 -40.03 12.82
N TYR A 649 1.59 -39.66 11.63
CA TYR A 649 2.09 -40.63 10.67
C TYR A 649 3.30 -41.40 11.23
N ILE A 650 4.33 -40.73 11.76
CA ILE A 650 5.53 -41.39 12.33
C ILE A 650 5.13 -42.36 13.44
N ARG A 651 4.22 -41.96 14.33
CA ARG A 651 3.67 -42.82 15.37
C ARG A 651 3.00 -44.08 14.80
N SER A 652 2.31 -43.96 13.67
CA SER A 652 1.66 -45.10 13.02
C SER A 652 2.66 -46.12 12.45
N VAL A 653 3.85 -45.67 12.02
CA VAL A 653 4.89 -46.52 11.40
C VAL A 653 6.06 -46.86 12.34
N SER A 654 5.95 -46.52 13.63
CA SER A 654 7.02 -46.68 14.63
C SER A 654 7.68 -48.07 14.64
N ARG A 655 6.85 -49.13 14.54
CA ARG A 655 7.31 -50.53 14.58
C ARG A 655 8.17 -50.91 13.38
N GLU A 656 7.86 -50.37 12.20
CA GLU A 656 8.58 -50.65 10.95
C GLU A 656 9.96 -49.98 10.97
N HIS A 657 10.07 -48.83 11.63
CA HIS A 657 11.30 -48.06 11.75
C HIS A 657 12.11 -48.31 13.04
N LYS A 658 11.75 -49.34 13.82
CA LYS A 658 12.43 -49.73 15.08
C LYS A 658 12.48 -48.58 16.12
N ILE A 659 11.44 -47.76 16.16
CA ILE A 659 11.27 -46.71 17.18
C ILE A 659 10.68 -47.35 18.44
N GLU A 660 11.23 -47.06 19.61
CA GLU A 660 10.75 -47.60 20.88
C GLU A 660 9.31 -47.16 21.20
N GLU A 661 8.47 -48.05 21.74
CA GLU A 661 7.05 -47.77 21.99
C GLU A 661 6.83 -46.62 23.00
N ASN A 662 7.77 -46.41 23.92
CA ASN A 662 7.73 -45.34 24.92
C ASN A 662 8.42 -44.04 24.46
N PHE A 663 9.04 -44.01 23.28
CA PHE A 663 9.81 -42.86 22.81
C PHE A 663 9.03 -41.55 22.91
N PHE A 664 7.79 -41.52 22.41
CA PHE A 664 6.91 -40.35 22.42
C PHE A 664 6.33 -39.96 23.78
N LYS A 665 6.65 -40.71 24.85
CA LYS A 665 6.28 -40.36 26.24
C LYS A 665 7.49 -39.87 27.04
N GLU A 666 8.69 -40.29 26.66
CA GLU A 666 9.93 -40.02 27.40
C GLU A 666 10.80 -38.94 26.72
N HIS A 667 10.41 -38.49 25.53
CA HIS A 667 11.16 -37.50 24.76
C HIS A 667 10.24 -36.41 24.21
N ASP A 668 10.69 -35.17 24.37
CA ASP A 668 10.10 -34.01 23.73
C ASP A 668 10.72 -33.80 22.34
N VAL A 669 9.89 -33.36 21.39
CA VAL A 669 10.32 -33.07 20.02
C VAL A 669 10.15 -31.59 19.75
N HIS A 670 11.25 -30.91 19.45
CA HIS A 670 11.24 -29.49 19.13
C HIS A 670 11.53 -29.27 17.65
N ILE A 671 10.53 -28.77 16.92
CA ILE A 671 10.64 -28.37 15.52
C ILE A 671 10.85 -26.85 15.47
N HIS A 672 11.96 -26.44 14.87
CA HIS A 672 12.30 -25.05 14.61
C HIS A 672 12.39 -24.79 13.11
N ILE A 673 11.73 -23.72 12.67
CA ILE A 673 11.92 -23.17 11.33
C ILE A 673 12.53 -21.76 11.50
N PRO A 674 13.81 -21.54 11.14
CA PRO A 674 14.50 -20.26 11.27
C PRO A 674 13.81 -19.13 10.52
N GLU A 675 14.20 -17.87 10.78
CA GLU A 675 13.57 -16.63 10.28
C GLU A 675 12.19 -16.32 10.89
N GLY A 676 12.08 -16.37 12.22
CA GLY A 676 10.85 -16.13 12.97
C GLY A 676 10.33 -14.69 12.99
N ALA A 677 10.53 -13.90 11.93
CA ALA A 677 9.91 -12.58 11.73
C ALA A 677 8.96 -12.56 10.51
N VAL A 678 9.01 -13.58 9.66
CA VAL A 678 8.13 -13.74 8.50
C VAL A 678 7.17 -14.90 8.80
N PRO A 679 5.85 -14.66 8.85
CA PRO A 679 4.87 -15.72 9.04
C PRO A 679 4.98 -16.78 7.96
N LYS A 680 5.06 -18.05 8.35
CA LYS A 680 5.15 -19.21 7.44
C LYS A 680 3.90 -20.04 7.62
N ASP A 681 3.05 -20.06 6.59
CA ASP A 681 1.80 -20.80 6.62
C ASP A 681 1.54 -21.50 5.29
N GLY A 682 1.15 -22.76 5.35
CA GLY A 682 0.91 -23.61 4.17
C GLY A 682 1.28 -25.08 4.40
N PRO A 683 0.54 -26.02 3.80
CA PRO A 683 0.71 -27.45 4.09
C PRO A 683 1.90 -28.11 3.36
N SER A 684 2.50 -27.41 2.39
CA SER A 684 3.51 -27.95 1.47
C SER A 684 4.87 -28.33 2.07
N ALA A 685 5.06 -28.15 3.38
CA ALA A 685 6.24 -28.57 4.14
C ALA A 685 6.01 -29.88 4.92
N GLY A 686 4.85 -30.53 4.77
CA GLY A 686 4.48 -31.72 5.51
C GLY A 686 5.51 -32.86 5.41
N ILE A 687 5.90 -33.23 4.19
CA ILE A 687 6.91 -34.29 3.99
C ILE A 687 8.30 -33.87 4.49
N THR A 688 8.61 -32.57 4.48
CA THR A 688 9.88 -32.03 4.97
C THR A 688 9.98 -32.16 6.49
N MET A 689 8.94 -31.74 7.21
CA MET A 689 8.87 -31.87 8.66
C MET A 689 8.87 -33.35 9.08
N ALA A 690 8.10 -34.19 8.39
CA ALA A 690 8.07 -35.62 8.67
C ALA A 690 9.44 -36.28 8.49
N THR A 691 10.20 -35.91 7.45
CA THR A 691 11.57 -36.42 7.24
C THR A 691 12.52 -35.93 8.33
N ALA A 692 12.42 -34.65 8.73
CA ALA A 692 13.31 -34.07 9.75
C ALA A 692 13.09 -34.75 11.11
N MET A 693 11.83 -34.97 11.47
CA MET A 693 11.47 -35.72 12.67
C MET A 693 11.93 -37.18 12.59
N MET A 694 11.69 -37.86 11.47
CA MET A 694 12.15 -39.25 11.31
C MET A 694 13.68 -39.36 11.44
N SER A 695 14.42 -38.42 10.85
CA SER A 695 15.87 -38.35 10.96
C SER A 695 16.32 -38.15 12.41
N ALA A 696 15.75 -37.18 13.13
CA ALA A 696 16.11 -36.90 14.51
C ALA A 696 15.79 -38.07 15.46
N ILE A 697 14.66 -38.75 15.24
CA ILE A 697 14.22 -39.89 16.06
C ILE A 697 15.05 -41.15 15.80
N THR A 698 15.40 -41.43 14.53
CA THR A 698 16.15 -42.64 14.16
C THR A 698 17.67 -42.47 14.18
N GLY A 699 18.17 -41.23 14.36
CA GLY A 699 19.59 -40.90 14.29
C GLY A 699 20.20 -41.03 12.88
N ARG A 700 19.37 -41.18 11.84
CA ARG A 700 19.83 -41.28 10.44
C ARG A 700 20.03 -39.90 9.84
N LYS A 701 21.14 -39.68 9.15
CA LYS A 701 21.45 -38.40 8.50
C LYS A 701 20.55 -38.16 7.29
N VAL A 702 20.27 -36.90 6.99
CA VAL A 702 19.57 -36.47 5.78
C VAL A 702 20.60 -35.95 4.79
N ARG A 703 20.45 -36.32 3.52
CA ARG A 703 21.29 -35.85 2.43
C ARG A 703 21.21 -34.33 2.26
N ALA A 704 22.36 -33.66 2.28
CA ALA A 704 22.46 -32.21 2.15
C ALA A 704 22.13 -31.68 0.74
N ASP A 705 22.21 -32.53 -0.27
CA ASP A 705 21.96 -32.21 -1.68
C ASP A 705 20.50 -32.43 -2.12
N VAL A 706 19.62 -32.78 -1.17
CA VAL A 706 18.19 -33.05 -1.40
C VAL A 706 17.33 -31.92 -0.83
N ALA A 707 16.37 -31.43 -1.62
CA ALA A 707 15.26 -30.62 -1.14
C ALA A 707 13.91 -31.25 -1.48
N MET A 708 12.86 -30.92 -0.74
CA MET A 708 11.55 -31.53 -0.95
C MET A 708 10.39 -30.56 -0.71
N THR A 709 9.25 -30.84 -1.33
CA THR A 709 7.98 -30.14 -1.08
C THR A 709 6.82 -31.09 -1.31
N GLY A 710 5.79 -31.00 -0.48
CA GLY A 710 4.64 -31.88 -0.54
C GLY A 710 3.84 -31.81 0.76
N GLU A 711 2.52 -31.88 0.61
CA GLU A 711 1.63 -32.07 1.75
C GLU A 711 1.55 -33.56 2.10
N ILE A 712 1.45 -33.86 3.40
CA ILE A 712 1.38 -35.22 3.92
C ILE A 712 0.03 -35.46 4.57
N THR A 713 -0.54 -36.65 4.35
CA THR A 713 -1.76 -37.11 5.04
C THR A 713 -1.42 -38.01 6.23
N LEU A 714 -2.40 -38.25 7.11
CA LEU A 714 -2.25 -39.19 8.24
C LEU A 714 -1.85 -40.62 7.83
N ARG A 715 -2.08 -41.00 6.56
CA ARG A 715 -1.75 -42.31 6.01
C ARG A 715 -0.45 -42.34 5.22
N GLY A 716 0.31 -41.24 5.17
CA GLY A 716 1.58 -41.17 4.44
C GLY A 716 1.48 -40.86 2.94
N ARG A 717 0.28 -40.61 2.40
CA ARG A 717 0.14 -40.13 1.01
C ARG A 717 0.68 -38.70 0.88
N VAL A 718 1.35 -38.45 -0.25
CA VAL A 718 1.86 -37.13 -0.65
C VAL A 718 0.90 -36.48 -1.63
N LEU A 719 0.41 -35.28 -1.29
CA LEU A 719 -0.58 -34.53 -2.09
C LEU A 719 0.08 -33.41 -2.92
N PRO A 720 -0.54 -33.01 -4.05
CA PRO A 720 0.00 -31.99 -4.93
C PRO A 720 0.10 -30.62 -4.26
N ILE A 721 1.02 -29.80 -4.76
CA ILE A 721 1.30 -28.46 -4.26
C ILE A 721 1.32 -27.43 -5.39
N GLY A 722 1.13 -26.14 -5.04
CA GLY A 722 1.28 -25.03 -5.98
C GLY A 722 2.68 -24.42 -5.99
N GLY A 723 2.95 -23.58 -6.99
CA GLY A 723 4.16 -22.75 -7.09
C GLY A 723 5.43 -23.55 -7.38
N LEU A 724 5.33 -24.63 -8.14
CA LEU A 724 6.44 -25.56 -8.37
C LEU A 724 7.60 -24.89 -9.15
N LYS A 725 7.29 -24.04 -10.13
CA LYS A 725 8.28 -23.28 -10.90
C LYS A 725 9.20 -22.46 -9.99
N GLU A 726 8.62 -21.68 -9.08
CA GLU A 726 9.36 -20.86 -8.12
C GLU A 726 10.17 -21.71 -7.14
N LYS A 727 9.59 -22.81 -6.64
CA LYS A 727 10.26 -23.73 -5.70
C LYS A 727 11.48 -24.40 -6.33
N LEU A 728 11.37 -24.89 -7.57
CA LEU A 728 12.50 -25.49 -8.29
C LEU A 728 13.60 -24.48 -8.60
N LEU A 729 13.24 -23.24 -8.95
CA LEU A 729 14.19 -22.16 -9.14
C LEU A 729 14.97 -21.86 -7.84
N ALA A 730 14.28 -21.84 -6.70
CA ALA A 730 14.92 -21.66 -5.39
C ALA A 730 15.89 -22.80 -5.06
N ALA A 731 15.50 -24.06 -5.31
CA ALA A 731 16.35 -25.23 -5.12
C ALA A 731 17.64 -25.11 -5.96
N LYS A 732 17.50 -24.79 -7.25
CA LYS A 732 18.64 -24.57 -8.15
C LYS A 732 19.57 -23.47 -7.68
N ASN A 733 19.00 -22.34 -7.25
CA ASN A 733 19.79 -21.20 -6.76
C ASN A 733 20.52 -21.49 -5.45
N ALA A 734 19.96 -22.35 -4.60
CA ALA A 734 20.61 -22.86 -3.39
C ALA A 734 21.67 -23.95 -3.66
N GLY A 735 21.85 -24.37 -4.93
CA GLY A 735 22.82 -25.40 -5.31
C GLY A 735 22.37 -26.83 -5.00
N ILE A 736 21.07 -27.05 -4.81
CA ILE A 736 20.48 -28.39 -4.61
C ILE A 736 20.52 -29.16 -5.92
N ARG A 737 20.76 -30.47 -5.83
CA ARG A 737 20.84 -31.37 -7.00
C ARG A 737 19.59 -32.20 -7.18
N THR A 738 19.07 -32.75 -6.09
CA THR A 738 17.90 -33.63 -6.14
C THR A 738 16.70 -32.95 -5.49
N VAL A 739 15.56 -32.94 -6.17
CA VAL A 739 14.31 -32.36 -5.65
C VAL A 739 13.19 -33.38 -5.67
N ILE A 740 12.59 -33.62 -4.51
CA ILE A 740 11.44 -34.52 -4.36
C ILE A 740 10.16 -33.70 -4.51
N VAL A 741 9.27 -34.15 -5.40
CA VAL A 741 8.00 -33.48 -5.73
C VAL A 741 6.84 -34.49 -5.68
N PRO A 742 5.59 -34.06 -5.44
CA PRO A 742 4.45 -34.97 -5.48
C PRO A 742 4.24 -35.53 -6.90
N GLN A 743 3.83 -36.79 -7.00
CA GLN A 743 3.58 -37.45 -8.29
C GLN A 743 2.50 -36.74 -9.12
N GLU A 744 1.47 -36.21 -8.47
CA GLU A 744 0.39 -35.47 -9.14
C GLU A 744 0.84 -34.13 -9.76
N ASN A 745 2.04 -33.64 -9.42
CA ASN A 745 2.64 -32.43 -10.01
C ASN A 745 3.57 -32.72 -11.21
N GLU A 746 3.70 -33.98 -11.66
CA GLU A 746 4.54 -34.35 -12.81
C GLU A 746 4.19 -33.56 -14.09
N PRO A 747 2.90 -33.34 -14.45
CA PRO A 747 2.55 -32.52 -15.62
C PRO A 747 3.03 -31.06 -15.49
N ASP A 748 3.00 -30.49 -14.28
CA ASP A 748 3.48 -29.13 -14.04
C ASP A 748 4.99 -29.02 -14.28
N VAL A 749 5.75 -30.09 -14.04
CA VAL A 749 7.20 -30.13 -14.30
C VAL A 749 7.49 -30.08 -15.80
N GLU A 750 6.69 -30.76 -16.61
CA GLU A 750 6.86 -30.79 -18.08
C GLU A 750 6.65 -29.41 -18.72
N GLU A 751 5.79 -28.58 -18.13
CA GLU A 751 5.55 -27.22 -18.60
C GLU A 751 6.66 -26.22 -18.24
N ILE A 752 7.58 -26.59 -17.35
CA ILE A 752 8.66 -25.72 -16.88
C ILE A 752 9.82 -25.71 -17.87
N SER A 753 10.40 -24.53 -18.09
CA SER A 753 11.50 -24.37 -19.06
C SER A 753 12.70 -25.24 -18.69
N SER A 754 13.35 -25.79 -19.73
CA SER A 754 14.58 -26.59 -19.55
C SER A 754 15.71 -25.80 -18.86
N GLU A 755 15.65 -24.47 -18.89
CA GLU A 755 16.58 -23.63 -18.16
C GLU A 755 16.47 -23.83 -16.64
N ILE A 756 15.28 -24.07 -16.10
CA ILE A 756 15.05 -24.27 -14.66
C ILE A 756 15.35 -25.72 -14.28
N THR A 757 14.84 -26.69 -15.05
CA THR A 757 14.95 -28.13 -14.74
C THR A 757 16.34 -28.70 -15.01
N ARG A 758 17.12 -28.11 -15.93
CA ARG A 758 18.47 -28.62 -16.26
C ARG A 758 19.41 -28.50 -15.06
N GLY A 759 20.02 -29.63 -14.72
CA GLY A 759 20.93 -29.78 -13.58
C GLY A 759 20.25 -30.16 -12.27
N LEU A 760 18.91 -30.29 -12.27
CA LEU A 760 18.14 -30.86 -11.17
C LEU A 760 17.67 -32.26 -11.54
N GLU A 761 17.79 -33.19 -10.60
CA GLU A 761 17.14 -34.49 -10.62
C GLU A 761 15.82 -34.38 -9.88
N ILE A 762 14.71 -34.36 -10.62
CA ILE A 762 13.37 -34.21 -10.06
C ILE A 762 12.74 -35.59 -9.91
N ILE A 763 12.39 -35.98 -8.69
CA ILE A 763 11.87 -37.32 -8.39
C ILE A 763 10.41 -37.20 -7.92
N PRO A 764 9.44 -37.68 -8.72
CA PRO A 764 8.03 -37.72 -8.32
C PRO A 764 7.78 -38.84 -7.30
N VAL A 765 7.04 -38.54 -6.24
CA VAL A 765 6.69 -39.51 -5.18
C VAL A 765 5.21 -39.42 -4.81
N SER A 766 4.59 -40.55 -4.45
CA SER A 766 3.21 -40.61 -3.98
C SER A 766 3.06 -40.99 -2.51
N HIS A 767 4.12 -41.55 -1.91
CA HIS A 767 4.11 -41.99 -0.52
C HIS A 767 5.35 -41.53 0.25
N MET A 768 5.18 -41.35 1.56
CA MET A 768 6.24 -40.89 2.46
C MET A 768 7.40 -41.90 2.57
N ASP A 769 7.15 -43.20 2.38
CA ASP A 769 8.22 -44.21 2.39
C ASP A 769 9.23 -43.99 1.26
N ASP A 770 8.76 -43.51 0.10
CA ASP A 770 9.63 -43.21 -1.04
C ASP A 770 10.46 -41.95 -0.75
N VAL A 771 9.86 -40.95 -0.10
CA VAL A 771 10.58 -39.75 0.39
C VAL A 771 11.72 -40.17 1.32
N LEU A 772 11.45 -41.01 2.32
CA LEU A 772 12.44 -41.44 3.30
C LEU A 772 13.58 -42.27 2.68
N LYS A 773 13.29 -43.13 1.70
CA LYS A 773 14.31 -43.90 0.98
C LYS A 773 15.28 -43.01 0.20
N ILE A 774 14.79 -41.91 -0.38
CA ILE A 774 15.59 -41.00 -1.19
C ILE A 774 16.37 -40.02 -0.30
N ALA A 775 15.74 -39.51 0.76
CA ALA A 775 16.25 -38.40 1.56
C ALA A 775 17.21 -38.82 2.68
N LEU A 776 17.00 -39.99 3.31
CA LEU A 776 17.87 -40.46 4.38
C LEU A 776 19.12 -41.12 3.80
N ALA A 777 20.29 -40.71 4.29
CA ALA A 777 21.55 -41.38 4.00
C ALA A 777 21.55 -42.80 4.59
N GLU A 778 22.34 -43.69 3.99
CA GLU A 778 22.55 -45.06 4.47
C GLU A 778 23.24 -45.10 5.84
#